data_AF-A0A9E5VVZ9-F1
#
_entry.id   AF-A0A9E5VVZ9-F1
#
_cell.length_a   1.000
_cell.length_b   1.000
_cell.length_c   1.000
_cell.angle_alpha   90.00
_cell.angle_beta   90.00
_cell.angle_gamma   90.00
#
_symmetry.space_group_name_H-M   'P 1'
#
loop_
_entity.id
_entity.type
_entity.pdbx_description
1 polymer ?
#
loop_
_entity_poly.entity_id
_entity_poly.type
_entity_poly.pdbx_seq_one_letter_code
_entity_poly.pdbx_strand_id
1 'polypeptide(L)'
;MAQPVDVLLLRMRMAQLRRRLRLAMVLRGAGRTAWVLAAVALADCALDRAFLLPGGARLALMAAGAAVVAWRLARDLVWPLLRPLPDAALALEVEGRWPGPPDLFAAALWLAEERGLGADALRRSVLARAGRAARGLSAGGLVQWRPVRRSLAAAGALLALAAGLAFAQPRAAALWAQRNLLLRNVPWPPRTRLAFVELPEVAPRGEPVRVSVHADGAVPRSGRLTLTGLQSATTRTLAMARTGGNRLEAESAGLEESVHVAVRAGDGRLDGRRIMVRERPHVTAARLVVRPPPYIAPEPVILPWNTPAFSVPVGSEATIVLDASAPLSDARCRADGAPAPAPEWDGEARVRFTLPVHADVHCAIALTDAFGLESAAPLVADITAVPDRAPQVRLAADGVGDLVLPTARLPLLVHVQDDYGAVGVRLEVTHEDGADAHSLPDMAVWQGPARAFVRERAVVDLSDLGLEPGGRLVIRAAARDACTVGGPNEGRSAPTTFRLVRGRELLAALLLRQLDLRRDLEDYLSEQRRLLRDVPAAGALARRQSALGGLLGLVGDAYADVLAQMLNNGILTDADHAARSAAVVAPLRRLAAPGGAVALAADALGRADTPAAAQAMGEIAAQLDAVRTRMLLMEGYASVLTSVEELAESQADLLRRTRAEQARALESLWDE
;
A
#
# COMPACT_ATOMS: atom_id res chain seq x y z
N MET A 1 -76.67 -107.70 -15.85
CA MET A 1 -75.25 -107.42 -15.54
C MET A 1 -75.07 -105.91 -15.41
N ALA A 2 -74.89 -105.37 -14.20
CA ALA A 2 -74.51 -103.96 -14.05
C ALA A 2 -73.05 -103.84 -14.48
N GLN A 3 -72.79 -103.15 -15.59
CA GLN A 3 -71.50 -103.17 -16.25
C GLN A 3 -70.45 -102.32 -15.51
N PRO A 4 -69.16 -102.69 -15.57
CA PRO A 4 -68.04 -101.87 -15.09
C PRO A 4 -68.02 -100.44 -15.68
N VAL A 5 -68.75 -100.21 -16.77
CA VAL A 5 -68.85 -98.95 -17.51
C VAL A 5 -69.50 -97.82 -16.68
N ASP A 6 -70.53 -98.09 -15.88
CA ASP A 6 -71.26 -97.04 -15.15
C ASP A 6 -70.45 -96.46 -13.96
N VAL A 7 -69.66 -97.30 -13.29
CA VAL A 7 -68.73 -96.87 -12.21
C VAL A 7 -67.55 -96.08 -12.79
N LEU A 8 -67.06 -96.50 -13.95
CA LEU A 8 -65.97 -95.83 -14.66
C LEU A 8 -66.43 -94.44 -15.14
N LEU A 9 -67.67 -94.32 -15.63
CA LEU A 9 -68.28 -93.04 -16.01
C LEU A 9 -68.42 -92.08 -14.82
N LEU A 10 -68.88 -92.56 -13.66
CA LEU A 10 -68.98 -91.76 -12.43
C LEU A 10 -67.59 -91.25 -11.99
N ARG A 11 -66.58 -92.13 -11.94
CA ARG A 11 -65.19 -91.75 -11.60
C ARG A 11 -64.60 -90.77 -12.61
N MET A 12 -64.85 -90.95 -13.91
CA MET A 12 -64.41 -90.00 -14.95
C MET A 12 -65.06 -88.63 -14.80
N ARG A 13 -66.36 -88.56 -14.51
CA ARG A 13 -67.09 -87.30 -14.29
C ARG A 13 -66.62 -86.59 -13.01
N MET A 14 -66.40 -87.33 -11.92
CA MET A 14 -65.81 -86.79 -10.68
C MET A 14 -64.38 -86.29 -10.91
N ALA A 15 -63.55 -87.02 -11.66
CA ALA A 15 -62.20 -86.58 -12.01
C ALA A 15 -62.20 -85.31 -12.89
N GLN A 16 -63.13 -85.20 -13.85
CA GLN A 16 -63.32 -83.98 -14.65
C GLN A 16 -63.76 -82.79 -13.79
N LEU A 17 -64.68 -83.00 -12.84
CA LEU A 17 -65.12 -81.97 -11.92
C LEU A 17 -64.00 -81.53 -10.97
N ARG A 18 -63.24 -82.49 -10.41
CA ARG A 18 -62.05 -82.23 -9.58
C ARG A 18 -61.04 -81.37 -10.33
N ARG A 19 -60.75 -81.68 -11.61
CA ARG A 19 -59.85 -80.89 -12.45
C ARG A 19 -60.37 -79.46 -12.65
N ARG A 20 -61.66 -79.28 -12.96
CA ARG A 20 -62.26 -77.94 -13.15
C ARG A 20 -62.32 -77.12 -11.87
N LEU A 21 -62.63 -77.75 -10.73
CA LEU A 21 -62.63 -77.09 -9.42
C LEU A 21 -61.22 -76.66 -9.03
N ARG A 22 -60.22 -77.54 -9.20
CA ARG A 22 -58.80 -77.19 -9.01
C ARG A 22 -58.37 -76.05 -9.92
N LEU A 23 -58.75 -76.08 -11.21
CA LEU A 23 -58.46 -75.00 -12.15
C LEU A 23 -59.09 -73.67 -11.69
N ALA A 24 -60.34 -73.68 -11.25
CA ALA A 24 -61.01 -72.47 -10.75
C ALA A 24 -60.37 -71.95 -9.45
N MET A 25 -59.96 -72.82 -8.54
CA MET A 25 -59.24 -72.45 -7.32
C MET A 25 -57.86 -71.86 -7.64
N VAL A 26 -57.11 -72.49 -8.55
CA VAL A 26 -55.80 -72.01 -9.02
C VAL A 26 -55.94 -70.65 -9.71
N LEU A 27 -56.88 -70.47 -10.64
CA LEU A 27 -57.08 -69.21 -11.34
C LEU A 27 -57.54 -68.09 -10.39
N ARG A 28 -58.37 -68.41 -9.39
CA ARG A 28 -58.78 -67.46 -8.35
C ARG A 28 -57.62 -67.08 -7.44
N GLY A 29 -56.83 -68.07 -7.03
CA GLY A 29 -55.64 -67.89 -6.20
C GLY A 29 -54.58 -67.05 -6.91
N ALA A 30 -54.25 -67.41 -8.14
CA ALA A 30 -53.34 -66.69 -9.01
C ALA A 30 -53.82 -65.25 -9.29
N GLY A 31 -55.12 -65.06 -9.56
CA GLY A 31 -55.68 -63.71 -9.70
C GLY A 31 -55.54 -62.90 -8.41
N ARG A 32 -55.76 -63.51 -7.25
CA ARG A 32 -55.61 -62.83 -5.95
C ARG A 32 -54.18 -62.44 -5.63
N THR A 33 -53.24 -63.36 -5.83
CA THR A 33 -51.83 -63.10 -5.58
C THR A 33 -51.30 -62.05 -6.54
N ALA A 34 -51.70 -62.09 -7.81
CA ALA A 34 -51.29 -61.12 -8.82
C ALA A 34 -51.77 -59.69 -8.50
N TRP A 35 -53.04 -59.50 -8.12
CA TRP A 35 -53.52 -58.15 -7.79
C TRP A 35 -52.91 -57.61 -6.49
N VAL A 36 -52.68 -58.47 -5.48
CA VAL A 36 -51.99 -58.08 -4.24
C VAL A 36 -50.54 -57.68 -4.53
N LEU A 37 -49.83 -58.46 -5.35
CA LEU A 37 -48.47 -58.12 -5.78
C LEU A 37 -48.42 -56.75 -6.48
N ALA A 38 -49.34 -56.51 -7.42
CA ALA A 38 -49.43 -55.23 -8.12
C ALA A 38 -49.75 -54.06 -7.16
N ALA A 39 -50.67 -54.26 -6.22
CA ALA A 39 -51.03 -53.26 -5.22
C ALA A 39 -49.86 -52.92 -4.28
N VAL A 40 -49.12 -53.93 -3.81
CA VAL A 40 -47.92 -53.73 -2.98
C VAL A 40 -46.83 -52.95 -3.73
N ALA A 41 -46.57 -53.31 -5.00
CA ALA A 41 -45.57 -52.60 -5.81
C ALA A 41 -45.94 -51.13 -6.06
N LEU A 42 -47.22 -50.84 -6.34
CA LEU A 42 -47.71 -49.47 -6.52
C LEU A 42 -47.64 -48.66 -5.22
N ALA A 43 -48.02 -49.27 -4.08
CA ALA A 43 -47.94 -48.63 -2.77
C ALA A 43 -46.48 -48.32 -2.38
N ASP A 44 -45.57 -49.27 -2.60
CA ASP A 44 -44.14 -49.09 -2.37
C ASP A 44 -43.57 -47.92 -3.20
N CYS A 45 -43.91 -47.85 -4.50
CA CYS A 45 -43.50 -46.74 -5.35
C CYS A 45 -44.05 -45.39 -4.88
N ALA A 46 -45.31 -45.34 -4.45
CA ALA A 46 -45.93 -44.11 -3.95
C ALA A 46 -45.28 -43.65 -2.63
N LEU A 47 -45.03 -44.58 -1.71
CA LEU A 47 -44.40 -44.31 -0.41
C LEU A 47 -42.94 -43.88 -0.56
N ASP A 48 -42.15 -44.57 -1.41
CA ASP A 48 -40.75 -44.20 -1.66
C ASP A 48 -40.64 -42.78 -2.24
N ARG A 49 -41.54 -42.42 -3.16
CA ARG A 49 -41.57 -41.09 -3.77
C ARG A 49 -42.03 -39.99 -2.80
N ALA A 50 -43.00 -40.29 -1.93
CA ALA A 50 -43.56 -39.30 -1.00
C ALA A 50 -42.63 -39.01 0.19
N PHE A 51 -41.97 -40.03 0.73
CA PHE A 51 -41.21 -39.93 1.97
C PHE A 51 -39.69 -40.00 1.79
N LEU A 52 -39.18 -40.16 0.56
CA LEU A 52 -37.74 -40.26 0.25
C LEU A 52 -37.06 -41.29 1.18
N LEU A 53 -37.62 -42.50 1.24
CA LEU A 53 -37.27 -43.50 2.24
C LEU A 53 -35.75 -43.84 2.19
N PRO A 54 -35.06 -43.89 3.35
CA PRO A 54 -33.67 -44.34 3.42
C PRO A 54 -33.55 -45.83 3.09
N GLY A 55 -32.34 -46.30 2.77
CA GLY A 55 -32.07 -47.68 2.35
C GLY A 55 -32.68 -48.75 3.26
N GLY A 56 -32.52 -48.62 4.58
CA GLY A 56 -33.08 -49.57 5.54
C GLY A 56 -34.61 -49.60 5.57
N ALA A 57 -35.27 -48.44 5.44
CA ALA A 57 -36.74 -48.36 5.42
C ALA A 57 -37.31 -48.99 4.14
N ARG A 58 -36.64 -48.84 2.99
CA ARG A 58 -37.01 -49.51 1.73
C ARG A 58 -36.89 -51.03 1.84
N LEU A 59 -35.79 -51.53 2.44
CA LEU A 59 -35.63 -52.97 2.67
C LEU A 59 -36.72 -53.54 3.58
N ALA A 60 -37.06 -52.83 4.67
CA ALA A 60 -38.12 -53.25 5.58
C ALA A 60 -39.50 -53.25 4.89
N LEU A 61 -39.81 -52.23 4.10
CA LEU A 61 -41.06 -52.15 3.33
C LEU A 61 -41.16 -53.26 2.28
N MET A 62 -40.06 -53.53 1.56
CA MET A 62 -39.98 -54.61 0.58
C MET A 62 -40.09 -56.00 1.23
N ALA A 63 -39.44 -56.22 2.38
CA ALA A 63 -39.55 -57.46 3.14
C ALA A 63 -40.97 -57.70 3.66
N ALA A 64 -41.63 -56.65 4.18
CA ALA A 64 -43.02 -56.71 4.62
C ALA A 64 -43.96 -57.01 3.43
N GLY A 65 -43.76 -56.33 2.29
CA GLY A 65 -44.50 -56.58 1.06
C GLY A 65 -44.32 -58.02 0.54
N ALA A 66 -43.08 -58.51 0.52
CA ALA A 66 -42.76 -59.87 0.13
C ALA A 66 -43.41 -60.91 1.07
N ALA A 67 -43.41 -60.67 2.38
CA ALA A 67 -44.08 -61.54 3.36
C ALA A 67 -45.60 -61.61 3.12
N VAL A 68 -46.25 -60.48 2.82
CA VAL A 68 -47.69 -60.44 2.49
C VAL A 68 -47.98 -61.24 1.21
N VAL A 69 -47.18 -61.06 0.16
CA VAL A 69 -47.33 -61.79 -1.11
C VAL A 69 -47.06 -63.29 -0.91
N ALA A 70 -46.01 -63.66 -0.18
CA ALA A 70 -45.67 -65.05 0.11
C ALA A 70 -46.76 -65.74 0.95
N TRP A 71 -47.28 -65.06 1.97
CA TRP A 71 -48.41 -65.56 2.77
C TRP A 71 -49.66 -65.77 1.91
N ARG A 72 -49.97 -64.82 1.01
CA ARG A 72 -51.09 -64.96 0.06
C ARG A 72 -50.87 -66.10 -0.94
N LEU A 73 -49.66 -66.23 -1.47
CA LEU A 73 -49.31 -67.32 -2.38
C LEU A 73 -49.46 -68.69 -1.68
N ALA A 74 -48.96 -68.80 -0.44
CA ALA A 74 -49.09 -69.99 0.37
C ALA A 74 -50.57 -70.31 0.65
N ARG A 75 -51.35 -69.33 1.11
CA ARG A 75 -52.75 -69.50 1.51
C ARG A 75 -53.71 -69.73 0.34
N ASP A 76 -53.58 -68.96 -0.74
CA ASP A 76 -54.56 -68.91 -1.82
C ASP A 76 -54.19 -69.83 -3.00
N LEU A 77 -52.93 -70.27 -3.14
CA LEU A 77 -52.48 -71.14 -4.24
C LEU A 77 -51.89 -72.47 -3.75
N VAL A 78 -50.85 -72.44 -2.91
CA VAL A 78 -50.08 -73.64 -2.52
C VAL A 78 -50.89 -74.58 -1.62
N TRP A 79 -51.46 -74.05 -0.53
CA TRP A 79 -52.19 -74.84 0.46
C TRP A 79 -53.45 -75.52 -0.11
N PRO A 80 -54.27 -74.88 -0.97
CA PRO A 80 -55.38 -75.54 -1.65
C PRO A 80 -54.95 -76.63 -2.64
N LEU A 81 -53.76 -76.52 -3.23
CA LEU A 81 -53.21 -77.52 -4.16
C LEU A 81 -52.67 -78.75 -3.44
N LEU A 82 -52.05 -78.56 -2.27
CA LEU A 82 -51.47 -79.64 -1.46
C LEU A 82 -52.52 -80.46 -0.70
N ARG A 83 -53.70 -79.90 -0.42
CA ARG A 83 -54.76 -80.65 0.26
C ARG A 83 -55.38 -81.72 -0.66
N PRO A 84 -55.44 -83.00 -0.23
CA PRO A 84 -56.16 -84.01 -0.98
C PRO A 84 -57.67 -83.66 -1.00
N LEU A 85 -58.30 -83.76 -2.17
CA LEU A 85 -59.75 -83.66 -2.31
C LEU A 85 -60.28 -85.10 -2.49
N PRO A 86 -60.65 -85.79 -1.40
CA PRO A 86 -61.21 -87.13 -1.50
C PRO A 86 -62.48 -87.10 -2.34
N ASP A 87 -62.70 -88.14 -3.15
CA ASP A 87 -63.84 -88.21 -4.06
C ASP A 87 -65.18 -88.17 -3.28
N ALA A 88 -65.20 -88.62 -2.01
CA ALA A 88 -66.37 -88.56 -1.13
C ALA A 88 -66.75 -87.11 -0.72
N ALA A 89 -65.77 -86.27 -0.40
CA ALA A 89 -66.04 -84.85 -0.09
C ALA A 89 -66.51 -84.07 -1.32
N LEU A 90 -66.00 -84.44 -2.51
CA LEU A 90 -66.47 -83.89 -3.78
C LEU A 90 -67.91 -84.33 -4.08
N ALA A 91 -68.27 -85.58 -3.74
CA ALA A 91 -69.63 -86.09 -3.89
C ALA A 91 -70.64 -85.32 -3.04
N LEU A 92 -70.33 -85.08 -1.77
CA LEU A 92 -71.19 -84.30 -0.86
C LEU A 92 -71.39 -82.85 -1.33
N GLU A 93 -70.33 -82.19 -1.80
CA GLU A 93 -70.42 -80.82 -2.33
C GLU A 93 -71.25 -80.74 -3.63
N VAL A 94 -71.20 -81.79 -4.46
CA VAL A 94 -72.02 -81.91 -5.67
C VAL A 94 -73.48 -82.12 -5.32
N GLU A 95 -73.77 -83.00 -4.37
CA GLU A 95 -75.14 -83.29 -3.90
C GLU A 95 -75.80 -82.09 -3.26
N GLY A 96 -75.05 -81.29 -2.48
CA GLY A 96 -75.56 -80.04 -1.90
C GLY A 96 -76.00 -78.99 -2.95
N ARG A 97 -75.61 -79.15 -4.23
CA ARG A 97 -75.98 -78.26 -5.34
C ARG A 97 -76.80 -78.94 -6.43
N TRP A 98 -77.03 -80.24 -6.32
CA TRP A 98 -77.72 -81.04 -7.33
C TRP A 98 -79.15 -81.36 -6.85
N PRO A 99 -80.19 -81.15 -7.66
CA PRO A 99 -81.59 -81.30 -7.24
C PRO A 99 -82.08 -82.76 -7.10
N GLY A 100 -81.18 -83.73 -6.97
CA GLY A 100 -81.53 -85.16 -6.89
C GLY A 100 -81.47 -85.73 -5.47
N PRO A 101 -81.54 -87.07 -5.31
CA PRO A 101 -81.54 -87.70 -3.99
C PRO A 101 -80.24 -87.40 -3.22
N PRO A 102 -80.32 -87.02 -1.93
CA PRO A 102 -79.14 -86.84 -1.09
C PRO A 102 -78.38 -88.18 -0.92
N ASP A 103 -77.06 -88.11 -0.72
CA ASP A 103 -76.13 -89.22 -0.47
C ASP A 103 -75.98 -90.27 -1.59
N LEU A 104 -76.59 -90.08 -2.76
CA LEU A 104 -76.57 -91.06 -3.86
C LEU A 104 -75.16 -91.31 -4.43
N PHE A 105 -74.40 -90.25 -4.71
CA PHE A 105 -73.05 -90.30 -5.25
C PHE A 105 -72.03 -90.63 -4.15
N ALA A 106 -72.21 -90.11 -2.93
CA ALA A 106 -71.36 -90.43 -1.78
C ALA A 106 -71.44 -91.93 -1.44
N ALA A 107 -72.66 -92.47 -1.31
CA ALA A 107 -72.88 -93.90 -1.07
C ALA A 107 -72.39 -94.77 -2.23
N ALA A 108 -72.63 -94.35 -3.48
CA ALA A 108 -72.15 -95.09 -4.66
C ALA A 108 -70.61 -95.17 -4.73
N LEU A 109 -69.90 -94.13 -4.32
CA LEU A 109 -68.45 -94.13 -4.30
C LEU A 109 -67.89 -94.96 -3.15
N TRP A 110 -68.48 -94.87 -1.95
CA TRP A 110 -68.12 -95.69 -0.80
C TRP A 110 -68.32 -97.19 -1.10
N LEU A 111 -69.47 -97.57 -1.66
CA LEU A 111 -69.79 -98.92 -2.13
C LEU A 111 -68.90 -99.40 -3.31
N ALA A 112 -68.22 -98.48 -4.00
CA ALA A 112 -67.28 -98.81 -5.08
C ALA A 112 -65.83 -99.00 -4.59
N GLU A 113 -65.48 -98.50 -3.40
CA GLU A 113 -64.17 -98.66 -2.77
C GLU A 113 -64.13 -99.88 -1.83
N GLU A 114 -65.19 -100.13 -1.05
CA GLU A 114 -65.27 -101.34 -0.24
C GLU A 114 -65.56 -102.58 -1.10
N ARG A 115 -64.56 -103.46 -1.20
CA ARG A 115 -64.73 -104.82 -1.73
C ARG A 115 -65.04 -105.75 -0.57
N GLY A 116 -66.32 -106.02 -0.31
CA GLY A 116 -66.67 -107.27 0.38
C GLY A 116 -67.86 -107.33 1.33
N LEU A 117 -68.64 -106.27 1.59
CA LEU A 117 -69.72 -106.36 2.60
C LEU A 117 -71.05 -105.73 2.12
N GLY A 118 -72.04 -106.57 1.80
CA GLY A 118 -73.43 -106.17 1.51
C GLY A 118 -74.10 -106.91 0.33
N ALA A 119 -75.43 -107.05 0.37
CA ALA A 119 -76.23 -107.73 -0.66
C ALA A 119 -75.92 -107.20 -2.08
N ASP A 120 -75.33 -108.05 -2.93
CA ASP A 120 -74.83 -107.70 -4.26
C ASP A 120 -75.89 -107.08 -5.20
N ALA A 121 -77.17 -107.35 -4.95
CA ALA A 121 -78.27 -106.74 -5.69
C ALA A 121 -78.48 -105.25 -5.36
N LEU A 122 -78.41 -104.87 -4.07
CA LEU A 122 -78.56 -103.48 -3.62
C LEU A 122 -77.37 -102.63 -4.07
N ARG A 123 -76.15 -103.17 -3.96
CA ARG A 123 -74.93 -102.51 -4.45
C ARG A 123 -75.02 -102.18 -5.94
N ARG A 124 -75.47 -103.15 -6.75
CA ARG A 124 -75.65 -102.96 -8.20
C ARG A 124 -76.73 -101.94 -8.54
N SER A 125 -77.84 -101.89 -7.80
CA SER A 125 -78.93 -100.94 -8.07
C SER A 125 -78.53 -99.50 -7.72
N VAL A 126 -77.81 -99.29 -6.62
CA VAL A 126 -77.27 -97.97 -6.22
C VAL A 126 -76.23 -97.49 -7.23
N LEU A 127 -75.28 -98.33 -7.64
CA LEU A 127 -74.27 -97.98 -8.65
C LEU A 127 -74.89 -97.66 -10.02
N ALA A 128 -75.88 -98.44 -10.48
CA ALA A 128 -76.57 -98.18 -11.74
C ALA A 128 -77.47 -96.92 -11.68
N ARG A 129 -78.04 -96.60 -10.50
CA ARG A 129 -78.80 -95.36 -10.29
C ARG A 129 -77.87 -94.15 -10.28
N ALA A 130 -76.72 -94.24 -9.60
CA ALA A 130 -75.69 -93.19 -9.59
C ALA A 130 -75.07 -92.99 -10.98
N GLY A 131 -74.78 -94.06 -11.73
CA GLY A 131 -74.26 -93.97 -13.10
C GLY A 131 -75.23 -93.29 -14.08
N ARG A 132 -76.54 -93.57 -13.96
CA ARG A 132 -77.58 -92.87 -14.74
C ARG A 132 -77.71 -91.40 -14.33
N ALA A 133 -77.72 -91.11 -13.02
CA ALA A 133 -77.74 -89.74 -12.51
C ALA A 133 -76.49 -88.94 -12.93
N ALA A 134 -75.33 -89.60 -13.00
CA ALA A 134 -74.06 -88.99 -13.41
C ALA A 134 -74.03 -88.54 -14.87
N ARG A 135 -74.90 -89.08 -15.75
CA ARG A 135 -75.04 -88.62 -17.14
C ARG A 135 -75.65 -87.22 -17.23
N GLY A 136 -76.48 -86.85 -16.26
CA GLY A 136 -77.08 -85.51 -16.14
C GLY A 136 -76.19 -84.48 -15.44
N LEU A 137 -75.05 -84.88 -14.86
CA LEU A 137 -74.10 -83.96 -14.23
C LEU A 137 -73.35 -83.16 -15.30
N SER A 138 -73.77 -81.91 -15.50
CA SER A 138 -72.99 -80.95 -16.29
C SER A 138 -71.98 -80.23 -15.39
N ALA A 139 -70.69 -80.46 -15.63
CA ALA A 139 -69.61 -79.80 -14.88
C ALA A 139 -69.54 -78.28 -15.12
N GLY A 140 -70.40 -77.71 -15.98
CA GLY A 140 -70.49 -76.29 -16.26
C GLY A 140 -71.31 -75.49 -15.24
N GLY A 141 -72.33 -76.09 -14.61
CA GLY A 141 -73.21 -75.42 -13.63
C GLY A 141 -72.73 -75.49 -12.17
N LEU A 142 -71.88 -76.46 -11.84
CA LEU A 142 -71.45 -76.74 -10.47
C LEU A 142 -70.29 -75.85 -9.97
N VAL A 143 -69.50 -75.28 -10.89
CA VAL A 143 -68.35 -74.41 -10.58
C VAL A 143 -68.71 -72.95 -10.85
N GLN A 144 -68.72 -72.13 -9.79
CA GLN A 144 -68.98 -70.69 -9.93
C GLN A 144 -67.73 -69.95 -10.45
N TRP A 145 -67.75 -69.52 -11.71
CA TRP A 145 -66.65 -68.76 -12.32
C TRP A 145 -66.67 -67.26 -12.00
N ARG A 146 -67.75 -66.72 -11.42
CA ARG A 146 -67.88 -65.29 -11.10
C ARG A 146 -66.77 -64.78 -10.17
N PRO A 147 -66.40 -65.46 -9.06
CA PRO A 147 -65.30 -65.02 -8.21
C PRO A 147 -63.93 -65.07 -8.89
N VAL A 148 -63.73 -66.04 -9.81
CA VAL A 148 -62.50 -66.18 -10.61
C VAL A 148 -62.37 -65.00 -11.57
N ARG A 149 -63.45 -64.67 -12.31
CA ARG A 149 -63.47 -63.53 -13.23
C ARG A 149 -63.25 -62.21 -12.50
N ARG A 150 -63.83 -62.02 -11.32
CA ARG A 150 -63.61 -60.81 -10.50
C ARG A 150 -62.15 -60.68 -10.04
N SER A 151 -61.52 -61.77 -9.57
CA SER A 151 -60.12 -61.69 -9.15
C SER A 151 -59.17 -61.46 -10.33
N LEU A 152 -59.44 -62.09 -11.48
CA LEU A 152 -58.65 -61.88 -12.69
C LEU A 152 -58.87 -60.47 -13.27
N ALA A 153 -60.08 -59.93 -13.24
CA ALA A 153 -60.36 -58.57 -13.66
C ALA A 153 -59.67 -57.54 -12.76
N ALA A 154 -59.69 -57.74 -11.44
CA ALA A 154 -58.96 -56.88 -10.50
C ALA A 154 -57.44 -56.95 -10.73
N ALA A 155 -56.89 -58.15 -10.97
CA ALA A 155 -55.48 -58.31 -11.34
C ALA A 155 -55.15 -57.61 -12.65
N GLY A 156 -55.97 -57.81 -13.69
CA GLY A 156 -55.80 -57.15 -14.98
C GLY A 156 -55.86 -55.63 -14.88
N ALA A 157 -56.79 -55.07 -14.12
CA ALA A 157 -56.92 -53.63 -13.92
C ALA A 157 -55.69 -53.02 -13.21
N LEU A 158 -55.21 -53.64 -12.13
CA LEU A 158 -54.04 -53.14 -11.40
C LEU A 158 -52.73 -53.32 -12.18
N LEU A 159 -52.58 -54.44 -12.90
CA LEU A 159 -51.43 -54.65 -13.78
C LEU A 159 -51.44 -53.67 -14.96
N ALA A 160 -52.60 -53.38 -15.55
CA ALA A 160 -52.73 -52.37 -16.59
C ALA A 160 -52.41 -50.97 -16.08
N LEU A 161 -52.82 -50.62 -14.85
CA LEU A 161 -52.46 -49.36 -14.22
C LEU A 161 -50.94 -49.26 -13.98
N ALA A 162 -50.33 -50.31 -13.43
CA ALA A 162 -48.88 -50.34 -13.20
C ALA A 162 -48.09 -50.25 -14.53
N ALA A 163 -48.51 -51.00 -15.56
CA ALA A 163 -47.91 -50.93 -16.88
C ALA A 163 -48.12 -49.57 -17.55
N GLY A 164 -49.31 -48.98 -17.42
CA GLY A 164 -49.61 -47.63 -17.94
C GLY A 164 -48.76 -46.55 -17.28
N LEU A 165 -48.58 -46.61 -15.96
CA LEU A 165 -47.68 -45.70 -15.24
C LEU A 165 -46.22 -45.90 -15.64
N ALA A 166 -45.78 -47.15 -15.80
CA ALA A 166 -44.43 -47.47 -16.23
C ALA A 166 -44.15 -46.97 -17.66
N PHE A 167 -45.14 -47.08 -18.56
CA PHE A 167 -45.05 -46.58 -19.93
C PHE A 167 -45.09 -45.05 -20.00
N ALA A 168 -45.97 -44.40 -19.22
CA ALA A 168 -46.07 -42.95 -19.17
C ALA A 168 -44.83 -42.28 -18.55
N GLN A 169 -44.14 -42.96 -17.63
CA GLN A 169 -42.97 -42.43 -16.92
C GLN A 169 -41.82 -43.47 -16.87
N PRO A 170 -41.17 -43.78 -18.00
CA PRO A 170 -40.17 -44.86 -18.07
C PRO A 170 -38.96 -44.60 -17.17
N ARG A 171 -38.56 -43.33 -17.02
CA ARG A 171 -37.47 -42.94 -16.11
C ARG A 171 -37.82 -43.16 -14.63
N ALA A 172 -39.07 -42.87 -14.24
CA ALA A 172 -39.50 -43.06 -12.86
C ALA A 172 -39.62 -44.55 -12.51
N ALA A 173 -40.13 -45.36 -13.45
CA ALA A 173 -40.18 -46.81 -13.30
C ALA A 173 -38.79 -47.44 -13.21
N ALA A 174 -37.84 -46.99 -14.05
CA ALA A 174 -36.45 -47.43 -13.99
C ALA A 174 -35.79 -47.03 -12.67
N LEU A 175 -36.01 -45.81 -12.18
CA LEU A 175 -35.51 -45.36 -10.87
C LEU A 175 -36.12 -46.17 -9.72
N TRP A 176 -37.43 -46.44 -9.73
CA TRP A 176 -38.08 -47.31 -8.74
C TRP A 176 -37.47 -48.72 -8.75
N ALA A 177 -37.28 -49.31 -9.93
CA ALA A 177 -36.65 -50.64 -10.06
C ALA A 177 -35.21 -50.64 -9.53
N GLN A 178 -34.41 -49.62 -9.87
CA GLN A 178 -33.06 -49.48 -9.34
C GLN A 178 -33.04 -49.28 -7.81
N ARG A 179 -33.98 -48.49 -7.30
CA ARG A 179 -34.05 -48.11 -5.88
C ARG A 179 -34.58 -49.22 -4.98
N ASN A 180 -35.63 -49.91 -5.40
CA ASN A 180 -36.34 -50.89 -4.56
C ASN A 180 -35.96 -52.33 -4.94
N LEU A 181 -35.97 -52.72 -6.22
CA LEU A 181 -35.61 -54.09 -6.61
C LEU A 181 -34.10 -54.37 -6.52
N LEU A 182 -33.27 -53.42 -6.94
CA LEU A 182 -31.80 -53.54 -6.89
C LEU A 182 -31.18 -52.91 -5.63
N LEU A 183 -32.00 -52.30 -4.76
CA LEU A 183 -31.59 -51.61 -3.54
C LEU A 183 -30.48 -50.56 -3.73
N ARG A 184 -30.36 -49.97 -4.92
CA ARG A 184 -29.36 -48.93 -5.20
C ARG A 184 -29.75 -47.61 -4.51
N ASN A 185 -28.75 -46.89 -4.01
CA ASN A 185 -28.90 -45.57 -3.40
C ASN A 185 -28.84 -44.47 -4.47
N VAL A 186 -29.79 -44.46 -5.42
CA VAL A 186 -29.90 -43.42 -6.45
C VAL A 186 -30.97 -42.41 -6.01
N PRO A 187 -30.65 -41.12 -5.81
CA PRO A 187 -31.65 -40.13 -5.39
C PRO A 187 -32.68 -39.87 -6.50
N TRP A 188 -33.91 -39.50 -6.10
CA TRP A 188 -34.88 -38.96 -7.04
C TRP A 188 -34.37 -37.62 -7.61
N PRO A 189 -34.58 -37.31 -8.91
CA PRO A 189 -34.13 -36.05 -9.49
C PRO A 189 -34.74 -34.86 -8.74
N PRO A 190 -33.93 -33.89 -8.28
CA PRO A 190 -34.44 -32.72 -7.59
C PRO A 190 -35.19 -31.82 -8.58
N ARG A 191 -36.22 -31.13 -8.09
CA ARG A 191 -36.97 -30.10 -8.81
C ARG A 191 -36.18 -28.80 -8.93
N THR A 192 -35.26 -28.57 -8.00
CA THR A 192 -34.39 -27.40 -7.94
C THR A 192 -32.96 -27.81 -8.27
N ARG A 193 -32.37 -27.26 -9.34
CA ARG A 193 -30.96 -27.44 -9.66
C ARG A 193 -30.20 -26.18 -9.30
N LEU A 194 -29.04 -26.33 -8.67
CA LEU A 194 -28.23 -25.21 -8.18
C LEU A 194 -26.86 -25.21 -8.86
N ALA A 195 -26.38 -24.05 -9.25
CA ALA A 195 -25.03 -23.85 -9.79
C ALA A 195 -24.41 -22.55 -9.24
N PHE A 196 -23.13 -22.58 -8.84
CA PHE A 196 -22.44 -21.37 -8.41
C PHE A 196 -22.29 -20.39 -9.58
N VAL A 197 -22.60 -19.12 -9.34
CA VAL A 197 -22.38 -18.02 -10.31
C VAL A 197 -21.13 -17.27 -9.90
N GLU A 198 -21.10 -16.75 -8.68
CA GLU A 198 -19.92 -16.12 -8.08
C GLU A 198 -19.58 -16.83 -6.78
N LEU A 199 -18.40 -17.44 -6.77
CA LEU A 199 -17.77 -18.02 -5.59
C LEU A 199 -16.26 -17.83 -5.72
N PRO A 200 -15.65 -16.89 -4.97
CA PRO A 200 -14.21 -16.70 -5.03
C PRO A 200 -13.50 -17.95 -4.52
N GLU A 201 -12.43 -18.34 -5.21
CA GLU A 201 -11.59 -19.47 -4.78
C GLU A 201 -10.70 -19.08 -3.59
N VAL A 202 -10.23 -17.83 -3.58
CA VAL A 202 -9.42 -17.24 -2.52
C VAL A 202 -10.12 -15.98 -2.00
N ALA A 203 -10.15 -15.81 -0.69
CA ALA A 203 -10.73 -14.65 -0.04
C ALA A 203 -9.77 -14.05 1.00
N PRO A 204 -9.75 -12.72 1.15
CA PRO A 204 -8.98 -12.06 2.20
C PRO A 204 -9.58 -12.35 3.59
N ARG A 205 -8.68 -12.56 4.56
CA ARG A 205 -9.04 -12.82 5.95
C ARG A 205 -9.74 -11.62 6.58
N GLY A 206 -10.84 -11.87 7.30
CA GLY A 206 -11.62 -10.86 8.02
C GLY A 206 -12.60 -10.06 7.16
N GLU A 207 -12.62 -10.26 5.83
CA GLU A 207 -13.51 -9.53 4.91
C GLU A 207 -14.76 -10.35 4.55
N PRO A 208 -15.92 -9.68 4.33
CA PRO A 208 -17.15 -10.34 3.93
C PRO A 208 -17.04 -10.89 2.51
N VAL A 209 -17.57 -12.09 2.28
CA VAL A 209 -17.57 -12.74 0.97
C VAL A 209 -18.99 -12.91 0.48
N ARG A 210 -19.25 -12.42 -0.73
CA ARG A 210 -20.52 -12.64 -1.43
C ARG A 210 -20.50 -13.99 -2.13
N VAL A 211 -21.55 -14.78 -1.90
CA VAL A 211 -21.77 -16.07 -2.57
C VAL A 211 -23.09 -16.00 -3.32
N SER A 212 -23.04 -16.22 -4.64
CA SER A 212 -24.22 -16.22 -5.50
C SER A 212 -24.41 -17.56 -6.21
N VAL A 213 -25.66 -18.03 -6.24
CA VAL A 213 -26.06 -19.32 -6.82
C VAL A 213 -27.24 -19.11 -7.76
N HIS A 214 -27.16 -19.70 -8.94
CA HIS A 214 -28.26 -19.79 -9.89
C HIS A 214 -29.12 -21.03 -9.59
N ALA A 215 -30.43 -20.85 -9.54
CA ALA A 215 -31.41 -21.90 -9.34
C ALA A 215 -32.25 -22.12 -10.60
N ASP A 216 -32.31 -23.35 -11.11
CA ASP A 216 -33.12 -23.74 -12.27
C ASP A 216 -34.23 -24.72 -11.88
N GLY A 217 -35.32 -24.72 -12.64
CA GLY A 217 -36.55 -25.49 -12.36
C GLY A 217 -37.47 -24.78 -11.36
N ALA A 218 -37.71 -25.41 -10.21
CA ALA A 218 -38.58 -24.87 -9.16
C ALA A 218 -37.80 -23.92 -8.23
N VAL A 219 -37.72 -22.63 -8.57
CA VAL A 219 -36.90 -21.66 -7.82
C VAL A 219 -37.56 -21.24 -6.50
N PRO A 220 -36.97 -21.56 -5.33
CA PRO A 220 -37.49 -21.14 -4.03
C PRO A 220 -37.23 -19.66 -3.76
N ARG A 221 -38.00 -19.06 -2.83
CA ARG A 221 -37.82 -17.65 -2.42
C ARG A 221 -36.59 -17.41 -1.54
N SER A 222 -36.12 -18.45 -0.86
CA SER A 222 -34.96 -18.41 0.02
C SER A 222 -34.16 -19.71 -0.04
N GLY A 223 -32.89 -19.61 0.31
CA GLY A 223 -31.96 -20.72 0.45
C GLY A 223 -31.20 -20.62 1.76
N ARG A 224 -30.33 -21.60 2.00
CA ARG A 224 -29.44 -21.68 3.15
C ARG A 224 -28.03 -21.89 2.64
N LEU A 225 -27.13 -20.98 2.99
CA LEU A 225 -25.70 -21.11 2.81
C LEU A 225 -25.10 -21.62 4.11
N THR A 226 -24.41 -22.75 4.05
CA THR A 226 -23.69 -23.35 5.17
C THR A 226 -22.20 -23.21 4.90
N LEU A 227 -21.50 -22.54 5.82
CA LEU A 227 -20.06 -22.38 5.81
C LEU A 227 -19.48 -23.18 6.97
N THR A 228 -18.65 -24.17 6.68
CA THR A 228 -18.01 -25.01 7.70
C THR A 228 -16.51 -24.76 7.71
N GLY A 229 -15.97 -24.29 8.84
CA GLY A 229 -14.53 -24.06 9.02
C GLY A 229 -13.72 -25.35 8.85
N LEU A 230 -12.63 -25.29 8.10
CA LEU A 230 -11.77 -26.46 7.86
C LEU A 230 -10.95 -26.84 9.10
N GLN A 231 -10.62 -25.89 9.96
CA GLN A 231 -9.77 -26.12 11.13
C GLN A 231 -10.63 -26.25 12.40
N SER A 232 -11.59 -25.33 12.59
CA SER A 232 -12.44 -25.35 13.79
C SER A 232 -13.62 -26.32 13.73
N ALA A 233 -13.97 -26.83 12.54
CA ALA A 233 -15.22 -27.54 12.25
C ALA A 233 -16.50 -26.76 12.63
N THR A 234 -16.38 -25.46 12.93
CA THR A 234 -17.53 -24.61 13.28
C THR A 234 -18.38 -24.39 12.05
N THR A 235 -19.68 -24.62 12.18
CA THR A 235 -20.63 -24.45 11.08
C THR A 235 -21.48 -23.21 11.30
N ARG A 236 -21.42 -22.28 10.34
CA ARG A 236 -22.25 -21.08 10.28
C ARG A 236 -23.28 -21.21 9.18
N THR A 237 -24.50 -20.80 9.48
CA THR A 237 -25.63 -20.89 8.55
C THR A 237 -26.17 -19.50 8.26
N LEU A 238 -26.20 -19.13 7.00
CA LEU A 238 -26.68 -17.84 6.49
C LEU A 238 -27.93 -18.07 5.63
N ALA A 239 -28.90 -17.17 5.75
CA ALA A 239 -30.06 -17.17 4.88
C ALA A 239 -29.68 -16.55 3.53
N MET A 240 -29.98 -17.24 2.44
CA MET A 240 -29.86 -16.69 1.09
C MET A 240 -31.20 -16.11 0.65
N ALA A 241 -31.18 -14.89 0.13
CA ALA A 241 -32.35 -14.23 -0.42
C ALA A 241 -32.34 -14.26 -1.95
N ARG A 242 -33.52 -14.25 -2.58
CA ARG A 242 -33.65 -14.20 -4.03
C ARG A 242 -33.50 -12.76 -4.54
N THR A 243 -32.41 -12.48 -5.25
CA THR A 243 -32.11 -11.17 -5.85
C THR A 243 -32.44 -11.17 -7.34
N GLY A 244 -33.73 -11.05 -7.67
CA GLY A 244 -34.22 -10.95 -9.05
C GLY A 244 -34.02 -12.23 -9.91
N GLY A 245 -34.95 -12.52 -10.82
CA GLY A 245 -34.83 -13.68 -11.72
C GLY A 245 -34.60 -15.00 -10.96
N ASN A 246 -33.55 -15.75 -11.31
CA ASN A 246 -33.27 -17.10 -10.79
C ASN A 246 -32.02 -17.15 -9.88
N ARG A 247 -31.66 -16.04 -9.23
CA ARG A 247 -30.43 -15.95 -8.41
C ARG A 247 -30.74 -15.87 -6.91
N LEU A 248 -29.95 -16.61 -6.13
CA LEU A 248 -29.95 -16.58 -4.66
C LEU A 248 -28.58 -16.08 -4.19
N GLU A 249 -28.58 -15.11 -3.28
CA GLU A 249 -27.35 -14.48 -2.79
C GLU A 249 -27.34 -14.43 -1.26
N ALA A 250 -26.14 -14.56 -0.70
CA ALA A 250 -25.84 -14.27 0.69
C ALA A 250 -24.44 -13.67 0.81
N GLU A 251 -24.26 -12.84 1.83
CA GLU A 251 -22.97 -12.24 2.17
C GLU A 251 -22.55 -12.77 3.55
N SER A 252 -21.32 -13.28 3.64
CA SER A 252 -20.78 -13.74 4.92
C SER A 252 -20.27 -12.56 5.74
N ALA A 253 -20.22 -12.72 7.06
CA ALA A 253 -19.30 -11.92 7.86
C ALA A 253 -17.84 -12.27 7.48
N GLY A 254 -16.89 -11.48 7.98
CA GLY A 254 -15.45 -11.72 7.83
C GLY A 254 -15.07 -13.18 8.08
N LEU A 255 -14.42 -13.80 7.09
CA LEU A 255 -13.94 -15.18 7.22
C LEU A 255 -12.55 -15.19 7.85
N GLU A 256 -12.40 -15.88 8.98
CA GLU A 256 -11.11 -15.98 9.70
C GLU A 256 -10.26 -17.18 9.28
N GLU A 257 -10.91 -18.22 8.76
CA GLU A 257 -10.29 -19.47 8.34
C GLU A 257 -10.90 -19.95 7.03
N SER A 258 -10.22 -20.86 6.33
CA SER A 258 -10.74 -21.48 5.12
C SER A 258 -12.02 -22.28 5.42
N VAL A 259 -13.00 -22.22 4.52
CA VAL A 259 -14.33 -22.81 4.75
C VAL A 259 -14.78 -23.72 3.60
N HIS A 260 -15.48 -24.81 3.94
CA HIS A 260 -16.30 -25.57 3.01
C HIS A 260 -17.65 -24.89 2.81
N VAL A 261 -18.08 -24.80 1.55
CA VAL A 261 -19.29 -24.10 1.12
C VAL A 261 -20.31 -25.12 0.64
N ALA A 262 -21.44 -25.18 1.36
CA ALA A 262 -22.59 -25.97 0.96
C ALA A 262 -23.83 -25.07 0.87
N VAL A 263 -24.60 -25.20 -0.21
CA VAL A 263 -25.83 -24.45 -0.44
C VAL A 263 -27.01 -25.40 -0.57
N ARG A 264 -28.09 -25.06 0.12
CA ARG A 264 -29.36 -25.79 0.05
C ARG A 264 -30.51 -24.84 -0.23
N ALA A 265 -31.30 -25.12 -1.26
CA ALA A 265 -32.50 -24.35 -1.57
C ALA A 265 -33.59 -25.30 -2.06
N GLY A 266 -34.73 -25.32 -1.37
CA GLY A 266 -35.77 -26.33 -1.61
C GLY A 266 -35.24 -27.76 -1.43
N ASP A 267 -35.33 -28.55 -2.50
CA ASP A 267 -34.78 -29.92 -2.60
C ASP A 267 -33.41 -29.98 -3.30
N GLY A 268 -32.92 -28.85 -3.81
CA GLY A 268 -31.59 -28.73 -4.41
C GLY A 268 -30.50 -28.66 -3.34
N ARG A 269 -29.42 -29.42 -3.54
CA ARG A 269 -28.19 -29.37 -2.74
C ARG A 269 -27.00 -29.17 -3.67
N LEU A 270 -26.15 -28.23 -3.33
CA LEU A 270 -24.88 -27.95 -3.98
C LEU A 270 -23.79 -28.00 -2.91
N ASP A 271 -22.77 -28.82 -3.12
CA ASP A 271 -21.73 -29.11 -2.13
C ASP A 271 -20.36 -29.25 -2.82
N GLY A 272 -19.28 -29.26 -2.04
CA GLY A 272 -17.95 -29.65 -2.51
C GLY A 272 -17.04 -28.51 -2.99
N ARG A 273 -17.38 -27.25 -2.73
CA ARG A 273 -16.46 -26.12 -2.97
C ARG A 273 -15.85 -25.63 -1.67
N ARG A 274 -14.67 -25.02 -1.78
CA ARG A 274 -13.93 -24.43 -0.66
C ARG A 274 -13.53 -23.00 -1.01
N ILE A 275 -13.55 -22.14 -0.01
CA ILE A 275 -12.95 -20.80 -0.07
C ILE A 275 -11.66 -20.86 0.75
N MET A 276 -10.54 -20.58 0.10
CA MET A 276 -9.24 -20.50 0.76
C MET A 276 -9.07 -19.10 1.34
N VAL A 277 -9.08 -18.99 2.66
CA VAL A 277 -8.87 -17.70 3.32
C VAL A 277 -7.38 -17.46 3.52
N ARG A 278 -6.90 -16.31 3.06
CA ARG A 278 -5.51 -15.87 3.16
C ARG A 278 -5.42 -14.41 3.61
N GLU A 279 -4.29 -14.06 4.21
CA GLU A 279 -4.02 -12.67 4.56
C GLU A 279 -3.57 -11.89 3.32
N ARG A 280 -3.97 -10.62 3.21
CA ARG A 280 -3.50 -9.75 2.12
C ARG A 280 -2.00 -9.52 2.26
N PRO A 281 -1.27 -9.40 1.13
CA PRO A 281 0.13 -9.01 1.18
C PRO A 281 0.24 -7.63 1.84
N HIS A 282 1.17 -7.52 2.78
CA HIS A 282 1.52 -6.26 3.42
C HIS A 282 3.04 -6.12 3.49
N VAL A 283 3.49 -4.89 3.64
CA VAL A 283 4.92 -4.55 3.71
C VAL A 283 5.41 -4.84 5.12
N THR A 284 6.41 -5.72 5.24
CA THR A 284 7.05 -6.07 6.51
C THR A 284 8.24 -5.17 6.82
N ALA A 285 8.98 -4.75 5.79
CA ALA A 285 10.04 -3.77 5.89
C ALA A 285 10.10 -2.92 4.62
N ALA A 286 10.44 -1.64 4.79
CA ALA A 286 10.66 -0.72 3.70
C ALA A 286 11.89 0.15 4.00
N ARG A 287 12.61 0.55 2.97
CA ARG A 287 13.70 1.54 3.05
C ARG A 287 13.86 2.27 1.73
N LEU A 288 14.31 3.51 1.81
CA LEU A 288 14.65 4.31 0.63
C LEU A 288 16.17 4.38 0.51
N VAL A 289 16.71 3.88 -0.59
CA VAL A 289 18.14 3.98 -0.92
C VAL A 289 18.30 5.11 -1.93
N VAL A 290 18.95 6.19 -1.51
CA VAL A 290 19.17 7.38 -2.32
C VAL A 290 20.59 7.35 -2.82
N ARG A 291 20.77 7.35 -4.15
CA ARG A 291 22.07 7.60 -4.78
C ARG A 291 22.10 9.04 -5.26
N PRO A 292 22.72 9.97 -4.51
CA PRO A 292 22.82 11.34 -4.93
C PRO A 292 23.83 11.51 -6.08
N PRO A 293 23.85 12.69 -6.73
CA PRO A 293 24.92 13.06 -7.65
C PRO A 293 26.32 12.89 -7.01
N PRO A 294 27.34 12.46 -7.78
CA PRO A 294 28.68 12.14 -7.23
C PRO A 294 29.37 13.28 -6.48
N TYR A 295 29.02 14.53 -6.76
CA TYR A 295 29.60 15.70 -6.09
C TYR A 295 29.07 15.92 -4.66
N ILE A 296 27.88 15.39 -4.35
CA ILE A 296 27.28 15.46 -3.00
C ILE A 296 27.83 14.33 -2.12
N ALA A 297 27.70 13.09 -2.58
CA ALA A 297 28.24 11.92 -1.90
C ALA A 297 28.57 10.80 -2.89
N PRO A 298 29.68 10.08 -2.69
CA PRO A 298 30.08 8.97 -3.56
C PRO A 298 29.28 7.68 -3.30
N GLU A 299 28.78 7.50 -2.07
CA GLU A 299 28.06 6.30 -1.65
C GLU A 299 26.55 6.54 -1.49
N PRO A 300 25.70 5.54 -1.78
CA PRO A 300 24.27 5.64 -1.54
C PRO A 300 23.95 5.80 -0.05
N VAL A 301 22.99 6.66 0.26
CA VAL A 301 22.48 6.88 1.61
C VAL A 301 21.20 6.08 1.81
N ILE A 302 21.10 5.36 2.92
CA ILE A 302 19.90 4.59 3.26
C ILE A 302 19.07 5.39 4.26
N LEU A 303 17.86 5.75 3.86
CA LEU A 303 16.87 6.40 4.72
C LEU A 303 15.89 5.34 5.26
N PRO A 304 15.75 5.21 6.58
CA PRO A 304 14.77 4.29 7.17
C PRO A 304 13.35 4.77 6.88
N TRP A 305 12.42 3.84 6.68
CA TRP A 305 11.02 4.15 6.38
C TRP A 305 10.20 4.37 7.65
N ASN A 306 10.56 5.39 8.42
CA ASN A 306 9.83 5.80 9.63
C ASN A 306 8.63 6.71 9.30
N THR A 307 8.72 7.49 8.22
CA THR A 307 7.69 8.39 7.70
C THR A 307 7.50 8.17 6.20
N PRO A 308 6.32 8.49 5.64
CA PRO A 308 6.12 8.43 4.19
C PRO A 308 6.81 9.56 3.44
N ALA A 309 7.23 10.63 4.13
CA ALA A 309 7.90 11.79 3.53
C ALA A 309 9.44 11.69 3.59
N PHE A 310 10.09 12.02 2.48
CA PHE A 310 11.55 12.00 2.31
C PHE A 310 12.02 13.26 1.60
N SER A 311 13.13 13.85 2.04
CA SER A 311 13.80 14.95 1.34
C SER A 311 15.03 14.42 0.62
N VAL A 312 15.07 14.58 -0.69
CA VAL A 312 16.11 14.01 -1.55
C VAL A 312 16.68 15.10 -2.47
N PRO A 313 18.01 15.22 -2.63
CA PRO A 313 18.60 16.21 -3.53
C PRO A 313 18.14 16.02 -4.97
N VAL A 314 17.88 17.11 -5.69
CA VAL A 314 17.57 17.08 -7.13
C VAL A 314 18.71 16.41 -7.91
N GLY A 315 18.35 15.56 -8.88
CA GLY A 315 19.30 14.77 -9.67
C GLY A 315 19.71 13.45 -9.04
N SER A 316 19.16 13.10 -7.87
CA SER A 316 19.38 11.79 -7.25
C SER A 316 18.52 10.69 -7.89
N GLU A 317 18.98 9.45 -7.78
CA GLU A 317 18.16 8.26 -8.03
C GLU A 317 17.65 7.70 -6.70
N ALA A 318 16.33 7.62 -6.54
CA ALA A 318 15.68 7.13 -5.34
C ALA A 318 15.17 5.69 -5.59
N THR A 319 15.72 4.72 -4.86
CA THR A 319 15.33 3.32 -4.94
C THR A 319 14.53 2.90 -3.71
N ILE A 320 13.23 2.70 -3.88
CA ILE A 320 12.34 2.17 -2.85
C ILE A 320 12.52 0.65 -2.80
N VAL A 321 12.95 0.11 -1.66
CA VAL A 321 13.11 -1.34 -1.44
C VAL A 321 12.06 -1.81 -0.45
N LEU A 322 11.23 -2.76 -0.88
CA LEU A 322 10.13 -3.30 -0.08
C LEU A 322 10.28 -4.80 0.12
N ASP A 323 10.03 -5.25 1.35
CA ASP A 323 9.89 -6.65 1.73
C ASP A 323 8.41 -6.92 2.04
N ALA A 324 7.79 -7.90 1.37
CA ALA A 324 6.40 -8.28 1.57
C ALA A 324 6.25 -9.51 2.48
N SER A 325 5.09 -9.65 3.11
CA SER A 325 4.75 -10.78 3.98
C SER A 325 4.46 -12.09 3.23
N ALA A 326 4.25 -12.02 1.91
CA ALA A 326 3.92 -13.15 1.06
C ALA A 326 4.58 -13.03 -0.33
N PRO A 327 4.76 -14.15 -1.06
CA PRO A 327 5.20 -14.13 -2.45
C PRO A 327 4.28 -13.28 -3.33
N LEU A 328 4.86 -12.37 -4.10
CA LEU A 328 4.16 -11.42 -4.95
C LEU A 328 4.12 -11.92 -6.40
N SER A 329 3.00 -11.70 -7.08
CA SER A 329 2.88 -11.91 -8.54
C SER A 329 3.02 -10.61 -9.32
N ASP A 330 2.66 -9.48 -8.72
CA ASP A 330 2.74 -8.16 -9.33
C ASP A 330 2.97 -7.08 -8.27
N ALA A 331 3.66 -6.01 -8.67
CA ALA A 331 3.88 -4.83 -7.84
C ALA A 331 3.85 -3.59 -8.73
N ARG A 332 2.98 -2.63 -8.41
CA ARG A 332 2.74 -1.44 -9.25
C ARG A 332 2.97 -0.18 -8.44
N CYS A 333 3.94 0.65 -8.82
CA CYS A 333 4.04 2.04 -8.36
C CYS A 333 3.37 2.97 -9.38
N ARG A 334 2.55 3.89 -8.89
CA ARG A 334 2.10 5.06 -9.64
C ARG A 334 2.79 6.29 -9.08
N ALA A 335 3.68 6.88 -9.85
CA ALA A 335 4.36 8.14 -9.55
C ALA A 335 3.58 9.29 -10.20
N ASP A 336 3.02 10.19 -9.40
CA ASP A 336 2.26 11.37 -9.84
C ASP A 336 1.10 11.02 -10.81
N GLY A 337 0.47 9.86 -10.58
CA GLY A 337 -0.63 9.34 -11.39
C GLY A 337 -0.20 8.59 -12.66
N ALA A 338 1.07 8.66 -13.05
CA ALA A 338 1.64 7.87 -14.15
C ALA A 338 2.22 6.53 -13.63
N PRO A 339 2.19 5.45 -14.44
CA PRO A 339 2.87 4.22 -14.07
C PRO A 339 4.39 4.47 -14.02
N ALA A 340 5.00 4.10 -12.90
CA ALA A 340 6.46 4.10 -12.75
C ALA A 340 7.11 2.99 -13.61
N PRO A 341 8.45 3.04 -13.79
CA PRO A 341 9.19 1.91 -14.39
C PRO A 341 8.86 0.57 -13.71
N ALA A 342 9.01 -0.52 -14.46
CA ALA A 342 8.77 -1.86 -13.94
C ALA A 342 9.65 -2.13 -12.70
N PRO A 343 9.12 -2.81 -11.66
CA PRO A 343 9.91 -3.15 -10.50
C PRO A 343 11.02 -4.14 -10.84
N GLU A 344 12.15 -3.99 -10.16
CA GLU A 344 13.17 -5.03 -10.11
C GLU A 344 12.86 -6.01 -8.98
N TRP A 345 12.95 -7.30 -9.28
CA TRP A 345 12.60 -8.38 -8.37
C TRP A 345 13.86 -8.97 -7.73
N ASP A 346 13.82 -9.20 -6.41
CA ASP A 346 14.88 -9.87 -5.65
C ASP A 346 14.28 -11.05 -4.89
N GLY A 347 14.18 -12.19 -5.59
CA GLY A 347 13.40 -13.33 -5.11
C GLY A 347 11.89 -13.11 -5.25
N GLU A 348 11.11 -13.80 -4.41
CA GLU A 348 9.65 -13.88 -4.57
C GLU A 348 8.86 -12.82 -3.79
N ALA A 349 9.47 -12.16 -2.80
CA ALA A 349 8.76 -11.25 -1.88
C ALA A 349 9.43 -9.88 -1.70
N ARG A 350 10.54 -9.62 -2.39
CA ARG A 350 11.23 -8.32 -2.37
C ARG A 350 11.22 -7.68 -3.73
N VAL A 351 10.81 -6.41 -3.76
CA VAL A 351 10.73 -5.60 -4.98
C VAL A 351 11.44 -4.26 -4.78
N ARG A 352 11.98 -3.72 -5.87
CA ARG A 352 12.63 -2.42 -5.90
C ARG A 352 12.01 -1.54 -6.98
N PHE A 353 11.73 -0.28 -6.65
CA PHE A 353 11.31 0.74 -7.60
C PHE A 353 12.35 1.86 -7.63
N THR A 354 12.94 2.09 -8.79
CA THR A 354 13.93 3.16 -8.99
C THR A 354 13.26 4.33 -9.71
N LEU A 355 13.30 5.50 -9.08
CA LEU A 355 12.67 6.72 -9.55
C LEU A 355 13.72 7.84 -9.64
N PRO A 356 13.87 8.52 -10.79
CA PRO A 356 14.71 9.71 -10.88
C PRO A 356 14.03 10.88 -10.18
N VAL A 357 14.78 11.62 -9.35
CA VAL A 357 14.25 12.75 -8.57
C VAL A 357 14.66 14.06 -9.24
N HIS A 358 13.82 14.56 -10.13
CA HIS A 358 13.99 15.89 -10.76
C HIS A 358 13.01 16.94 -10.22
N ALA A 359 11.87 16.48 -9.71
CA ALA A 359 10.82 17.26 -9.08
C ALA A 359 10.23 16.43 -7.94
N ASP A 360 9.29 17.01 -7.18
CA ASP A 360 8.54 16.27 -6.16
C ASP A 360 7.82 15.07 -6.78
N VAL A 361 7.89 13.91 -6.12
CA VAL A 361 7.29 12.65 -6.59
C VAL A 361 6.40 12.06 -5.49
N HIS A 362 5.13 11.84 -5.82
CA HIS A 362 4.20 11.05 -5.02
C HIS A 362 4.05 9.65 -5.61
N CYS A 363 4.69 8.63 -5.01
CA CYS A 363 4.57 7.25 -5.44
C CYS A 363 3.60 6.45 -4.53
N ALA A 364 2.54 5.92 -5.13
CA ALA A 364 1.63 4.98 -4.48
C ALA A 364 1.86 3.56 -5.00
N ILE A 365 2.20 2.63 -4.11
CA ILE A 365 2.63 1.27 -4.43
C ILE A 365 1.56 0.27 -3.99
N ALA A 366 1.01 -0.47 -4.95
CA ALA A 366 0.10 -1.57 -4.71
C ALA A 366 0.82 -2.91 -4.96
N LEU A 367 0.66 -3.85 -4.04
CA LEU A 367 1.25 -5.19 -4.12
C LEU A 367 0.16 -6.22 -4.37
N THR A 368 0.42 -7.20 -5.23
CA THR A 368 -0.49 -8.33 -5.51
C THR A 368 0.22 -9.63 -5.22
N ASP A 369 -0.39 -10.50 -4.41
CA ASP A 369 0.20 -11.81 -4.07
C ASP A 369 0.06 -12.83 -5.22
N ALA A 370 0.70 -13.99 -5.06
CA ALA A 370 0.59 -15.11 -6.03
C ALA A 370 -0.85 -15.65 -6.23
N PHE A 371 -1.80 -15.26 -5.38
CA PHE A 371 -3.20 -15.69 -5.41
C PHE A 371 -4.15 -14.59 -5.92
N GLY A 372 -3.62 -13.44 -6.34
CA GLY A 372 -4.37 -12.31 -6.88
C GLY A 372 -4.99 -11.39 -5.81
N LEU A 373 -4.58 -11.50 -4.55
CA LEU A 373 -5.00 -10.57 -3.49
C LEU A 373 -4.12 -9.31 -3.52
N GLU A 374 -4.74 -8.15 -3.70
CA GLU A 374 -4.06 -6.85 -3.58
C GLU A 374 -3.89 -6.44 -2.11
N SER A 375 -2.89 -5.61 -1.83
CA SER A 375 -2.68 -4.99 -0.51
C SER A 375 -3.87 -4.13 -0.09
N ALA A 376 -4.20 -4.09 1.20
CA ALA A 376 -5.39 -3.40 1.71
C ALA A 376 -5.40 -1.89 1.44
N ALA A 377 -4.23 -1.27 1.53
CA ALA A 377 -3.98 0.11 1.12
C ALA A 377 -2.64 0.18 0.37
N PRO A 378 -2.48 1.10 -0.58
CA PRO A 378 -1.19 1.32 -1.21
C PRO A 378 -0.19 1.92 -0.22
N LEU A 379 1.07 1.49 -0.29
CA LEU A 379 2.17 2.14 0.43
C LEU A 379 2.51 3.44 -0.30
N VAL A 380 2.56 4.55 0.42
CA VAL A 380 2.85 5.88 -0.15
C VAL A 380 4.26 6.31 0.21
N ALA A 381 4.96 6.88 -0.77
CA ALA A 381 6.23 7.58 -0.62
C ALA A 381 6.11 8.98 -1.23
N ASP A 382 6.24 10.01 -0.40
CA ASP A 382 6.31 11.42 -0.78
C ASP A 382 7.78 11.84 -0.80
N ILE A 383 8.34 12.00 -1.99
CA ILE A 383 9.75 12.38 -2.17
C ILE A 383 9.78 13.85 -2.59
N THR A 384 10.23 14.73 -1.70
CA THR A 384 10.45 16.15 -1.98
C THR A 384 11.83 16.36 -2.57
N ALA A 385 11.89 16.97 -3.75
CA ALA A 385 13.14 17.27 -4.44
C ALA A 385 13.74 18.57 -3.91
N VAL A 386 14.87 18.48 -3.22
CA VAL A 386 15.57 19.65 -2.64
C VAL A 386 16.62 20.14 -3.62
N PRO A 387 16.49 21.35 -4.19
CA PRO A 387 17.49 21.91 -5.10
C PRO A 387 18.75 22.32 -4.34
N ASP A 388 19.88 22.19 -5.02
CA ASP A 388 21.17 22.71 -4.56
C ASP A 388 21.16 24.24 -4.54
N ARG A 389 21.77 24.85 -3.53
CA ARG A 389 21.78 26.30 -3.35
C ARG A 389 23.11 26.86 -3.83
N ALA A 390 23.05 28.00 -4.52
CA ALA A 390 24.26 28.70 -4.91
C ALA A 390 25.10 29.13 -3.68
N PRO A 391 26.44 29.13 -3.79
CA PRO A 391 27.33 29.55 -2.71
C PRO A 391 27.00 30.95 -2.17
N GLN A 392 27.05 31.13 -0.85
CA GLN A 392 26.93 32.44 -0.26
C GLN A 392 28.30 33.11 -0.18
N VAL A 393 28.46 34.23 -0.88
CA VAL A 393 29.74 34.95 -0.99
C VAL A 393 29.66 36.31 -0.32
N ARG A 394 30.64 36.61 0.53
CA ARG A 394 30.86 37.94 1.10
C ARG A 394 32.25 38.43 0.75
N LEU A 395 32.32 39.68 0.30
CA LEU A 395 33.54 40.40 -0.01
C LEU A 395 33.66 41.57 0.95
N ALA A 396 34.82 41.73 1.56
CA ALA A 396 35.15 42.90 2.38
C ALA A 396 36.53 43.42 2.00
N ALA A 397 36.71 44.73 2.02
CA ALA A 397 38.01 45.35 1.88
C ALA A 397 38.59 45.65 3.27
N ASP A 398 39.88 45.34 3.47
CA ASP A 398 40.56 45.45 4.76
C ASP A 398 41.45 46.70 4.80
N GLY A 399 41.04 47.75 5.51
CA GLY A 399 41.82 49.00 5.57
C GLY A 399 41.83 49.78 4.25
N VAL A 400 40.76 49.71 3.47
CA VAL A 400 40.57 50.47 2.23
C VAL A 400 39.28 51.27 2.35
N GLY A 401 39.30 52.56 2.00
CA GLY A 401 38.10 53.41 1.97
C GLY A 401 37.48 53.48 0.57
N ASP A 402 36.39 54.24 0.45
CA ASP A 402 35.69 54.42 -0.83
C ASP A 402 36.52 55.19 -1.88
N LEU A 403 37.59 55.87 -1.46
CA LEU A 403 38.50 56.62 -2.32
C LEU A 403 39.84 55.87 -2.39
N VAL A 404 40.30 55.58 -3.61
CA VAL A 404 41.58 54.88 -3.84
C VAL A 404 42.35 55.51 -4.98
N LEU A 405 43.67 55.33 -4.98
CA LEU A 405 44.53 55.70 -6.10
C LEU A 405 44.53 54.61 -7.17
N PRO A 406 44.76 54.95 -8.45
CA PRO A 406 44.96 53.96 -9.50
C PRO A 406 46.12 52.98 -9.28
N THR A 407 47.02 53.28 -8.33
CA THR A 407 48.17 52.44 -7.95
C THR A 407 47.99 51.77 -6.58
N ALA A 408 46.78 51.78 -6.01
CA ALA A 408 46.53 51.23 -4.69
C ALA A 408 46.57 49.70 -4.68
N ARG A 409 46.92 49.14 -3.52
CA ARG A 409 46.82 47.71 -3.20
C ARG A 409 45.57 47.48 -2.41
N LEU A 410 44.64 46.69 -2.94
CA LEU A 410 43.36 46.38 -2.31
C LEU A 410 43.42 45.00 -1.66
N PRO A 411 43.72 44.89 -0.36
CA PRO A 411 43.52 43.64 0.38
C PRO A 411 42.01 43.36 0.53
N LEU A 412 41.57 42.31 -0.13
CA LEU A 412 40.20 41.84 -0.15
C LEU A 412 40.09 40.50 0.59
N LEU A 413 39.15 40.42 1.52
CA LEU A 413 38.83 39.20 2.25
C LEU A 413 37.54 38.60 1.67
N VAL A 414 37.66 37.41 1.09
CA VAL A 414 36.54 36.67 0.53
C VAL A 414 36.14 35.56 1.49
N HIS A 415 34.85 35.52 1.82
CA HIS A 415 34.24 34.47 2.61
C HIS A 415 33.17 33.77 1.77
N VAL A 416 33.30 32.47 1.61
CA VAL A 416 32.33 31.63 0.91
C VAL A 416 31.83 30.55 1.84
N GLN A 417 30.52 30.37 1.86
CA GLN A 417 29.85 29.28 2.55
C GLN A 417 28.93 28.55 1.57
N ASP A 418 29.01 27.23 1.55
CA ASP A 418 28.25 26.39 0.63
C ASP A 418 27.82 25.07 1.29
N ASP A 419 26.70 24.50 0.84
CA ASP A 419 26.12 23.30 1.41
C ASP A 419 26.89 22.03 0.98
N TYR A 420 27.39 21.96 -0.26
CA TYR A 420 28.13 20.80 -0.82
C TYR A 420 29.58 21.12 -1.20
N GLY A 421 29.96 22.39 -1.07
CA GLY A 421 31.32 22.90 -1.18
C GLY A 421 31.59 23.68 -2.46
N ALA A 422 32.22 24.85 -2.28
CA ALA A 422 32.74 25.65 -3.38
C ALA A 422 34.04 25.03 -3.94
N VAL A 423 34.24 25.12 -5.27
CA VAL A 423 35.44 24.58 -5.98
C VAL A 423 36.32 25.68 -6.58
N GLY A 424 35.80 26.91 -6.66
CA GLY A 424 36.56 28.04 -7.16
C GLY A 424 35.95 29.38 -6.75
N VAL A 425 36.84 30.35 -6.55
CA VAL A 425 36.51 31.74 -6.20
C VAL A 425 37.31 32.66 -7.10
N ARG A 426 36.65 33.64 -7.68
CA ARG A 426 37.25 34.68 -8.53
C ARG A 426 36.73 36.06 -8.17
N LEU A 427 37.51 37.08 -8.50
CA LEU A 427 37.09 38.47 -8.46
C LEU A 427 36.71 38.91 -9.86
N GLU A 428 35.49 39.41 -9.99
CA GLU A 428 35.00 40.08 -11.18
C GLU A 428 35.21 41.58 -10.96
N VAL A 429 36.02 42.20 -11.82
CA VAL A 429 36.41 43.60 -11.70
C VAL A 429 35.86 44.37 -12.88
N THR A 430 35.11 45.43 -12.62
CA THR A 430 34.56 46.32 -13.66
C THR A 430 35.06 47.74 -13.41
N HIS A 431 35.57 48.39 -14.46
CA HIS A 431 35.93 49.79 -14.45
C HIS A 431 34.85 50.60 -15.18
N GLU A 432 34.20 51.51 -14.46
CA GLU A 432 33.18 52.42 -14.98
C GLU A 432 33.79 53.82 -15.14
N ASP A 433 33.79 54.34 -16.36
CA ASP A 433 34.18 55.72 -16.65
C ASP A 433 33.01 56.44 -17.36
N GLY A 434 32.33 57.32 -16.63
CA GLY A 434 31.11 57.97 -17.12
C GLY A 434 29.98 56.98 -17.45
N ALA A 435 29.62 56.87 -18.73
CA ALA A 435 28.60 55.95 -19.23
C ALA A 435 29.18 54.61 -19.71
N ASP A 436 30.51 54.52 -19.85
CA ASP A 436 31.18 53.34 -20.38
C ASP A 436 31.64 52.43 -19.24
N ALA A 437 31.30 51.14 -19.31
CA ALA A 437 31.69 50.13 -18.34
C ALA A 437 32.51 49.04 -19.03
N HIS A 438 33.74 48.86 -18.56
CA HIS A 438 34.69 47.89 -19.10
C HIS A 438 34.93 46.79 -18.06
N SER A 439 34.62 45.54 -18.42
CA SER A 439 35.00 44.39 -17.59
C SER A 439 36.48 44.11 -17.77
N LEU A 440 37.21 44.03 -16.66
CA LEU A 440 38.60 43.60 -16.63
C LEU A 440 38.66 42.06 -16.50
N PRO A 441 39.82 41.44 -16.78
CA PRO A 441 39.96 39.99 -16.63
C PRO A 441 39.69 39.52 -15.20
N ASP A 442 38.89 38.45 -15.06
CA ASP A 442 38.60 37.84 -13.77
C ASP A 442 39.90 37.35 -13.09
N MET A 443 40.05 37.66 -11.81
CA MET A 443 41.23 37.27 -11.03
C MET A 443 40.90 36.05 -10.18
N ALA A 444 41.59 34.94 -10.38
CA ALA A 444 41.41 33.74 -9.56
C ALA A 444 41.95 33.98 -8.14
N VAL A 445 41.10 33.85 -7.13
CA VAL A 445 41.49 33.97 -5.72
C VAL A 445 41.84 32.60 -5.16
N TRP A 446 41.02 31.60 -5.49
CA TRP A 446 41.18 30.26 -4.98
C TRP A 446 40.56 29.25 -5.93
N GLN A 447 41.21 28.10 -6.05
CA GLN A 447 40.70 26.94 -6.76
C GLN A 447 41.23 25.69 -6.09
N GLY A 448 40.36 24.71 -5.86
CA GLY A 448 40.73 23.52 -5.12
C GLY A 448 39.62 22.48 -5.01
N PRO A 449 39.81 21.45 -4.18
CA PRO A 449 38.75 20.49 -3.88
C PRO A 449 37.58 21.19 -3.17
N ALA A 450 36.38 20.65 -3.32
CA ALA A 450 35.16 21.22 -2.74
C ALA A 450 35.30 21.46 -1.23
N ARG A 451 35.02 22.68 -0.77
CA ARG A 451 35.06 23.08 0.64
C ARG A 451 33.78 23.82 1.03
N ALA A 452 33.12 23.38 2.09
CA ALA A 452 31.92 24.03 2.63
C ALA A 452 32.19 25.45 3.15
N PHE A 453 33.43 25.75 3.55
CA PHE A 453 33.86 27.08 3.96
C PHE A 453 35.21 27.42 3.34
N VAL A 454 35.26 28.55 2.63
CA VAL A 454 36.48 29.11 2.04
C VAL A 454 36.65 30.52 2.59
N ARG A 455 37.82 30.80 3.17
CA ARG A 455 38.21 32.14 3.63
C ARG A 455 39.59 32.45 3.09
N GLU A 456 39.66 33.38 2.15
CA GLU A 456 40.90 33.69 1.43
C GLU A 456 41.12 35.20 1.39
N ARG A 457 42.39 35.60 1.48
CA ARG A 457 42.82 37.00 1.36
C ARG A 457 43.48 37.17 0.01
N ALA A 458 42.88 37.97 -0.85
CA ALA A 458 43.47 38.41 -2.12
C ALA A 458 44.01 39.82 -1.96
N VAL A 459 45.11 40.15 -2.65
CA VAL A 459 45.57 41.54 -2.77
C VAL A 459 45.56 41.88 -4.25
N VAL A 460 44.71 42.84 -4.62
CA VAL A 460 44.63 43.33 -6.00
C VAL A 460 45.51 44.57 -6.10
N ASP A 461 46.60 44.50 -6.86
CA ASP A 461 47.43 45.67 -7.17
C ASP A 461 46.85 46.38 -8.38
N LEU A 462 46.33 47.60 -8.18
CA LEU A 462 45.67 48.36 -9.25
C LEU A 462 46.68 48.92 -10.25
N SER A 463 47.96 49.01 -9.90
CA SER A 463 48.99 49.54 -10.80
C SER A 463 49.16 48.71 -12.08
N ASP A 464 48.85 47.41 -12.01
CA ASP A 464 48.88 46.48 -13.13
C ASP A 464 47.74 46.69 -14.13
N LEU A 465 46.70 47.45 -13.75
CA LEU A 465 45.46 47.61 -14.52
C LEU A 465 45.43 48.90 -15.37
N GLY A 466 46.43 49.79 -15.24
CA GLY A 466 46.57 50.99 -16.07
C GLY A 466 45.39 51.97 -15.99
N LEU A 467 44.80 52.12 -14.80
CA LEU A 467 43.58 52.91 -14.59
C LEU A 467 43.88 54.42 -14.52
N GLU A 468 42.92 55.25 -14.96
CA GLU A 468 43.01 56.70 -14.84
C GLU A 468 42.15 57.25 -13.68
N PRO A 469 42.56 58.35 -13.02
CA PRO A 469 41.74 59.01 -12.01
C PRO A 469 40.43 59.58 -12.58
N GLY A 470 39.30 59.39 -11.88
CA GLY A 470 37.98 59.93 -12.24
C GLY A 470 36.87 58.87 -12.30
N GLY A 471 37.23 57.64 -12.67
CA GLY A 471 36.30 56.50 -12.78
C GLY A 471 35.94 55.83 -11.45
N ARG A 472 35.11 54.79 -11.54
CA ARG A 472 34.76 53.88 -10.43
C ARG A 472 35.22 52.47 -10.74
N LEU A 473 35.75 51.79 -9.74
CA LEU A 473 36.09 50.38 -9.78
C LEU A 473 35.05 49.60 -8.96
N VAL A 474 34.32 48.72 -9.61
CA VAL A 474 33.33 47.84 -8.98
C VAL A 474 33.91 46.43 -8.92
N ILE A 475 34.06 45.89 -7.72
CA ILE A 475 34.59 44.54 -7.49
C ILE A 475 33.49 43.66 -6.89
N ARG A 476 33.32 42.47 -7.45
CA ARG A 476 32.48 41.41 -6.88
C ARG A 476 33.32 40.15 -6.69
N ALA A 477 33.05 39.40 -5.64
CA ALA A 477 33.54 38.03 -5.54
C ALA A 477 32.46 37.09 -6.08
N ALA A 478 32.86 36.20 -6.98
CA ALA A 478 32.02 35.12 -7.50
C ALA A 478 32.61 33.78 -7.07
N ALA A 479 31.76 32.89 -6.56
CA ALA A 479 32.14 31.53 -6.22
C ALA A 479 31.26 30.54 -6.97
N ARG A 480 31.88 29.44 -7.42
CA ARG A 480 31.17 28.33 -8.06
C ARG A 480 31.26 27.07 -7.19
N ASP A 481 30.18 26.32 -7.17
CA ASP A 481 30.11 25.02 -6.49
C ASP A 481 30.55 23.86 -7.40
N ALA A 482 30.44 22.65 -6.86
CA ALA A 482 30.70 21.41 -7.58
C ALA A 482 29.47 20.85 -8.32
N CYS A 483 28.35 21.59 -8.38
CA CYS A 483 27.10 21.08 -8.94
C CYS A 483 27.27 20.72 -10.42
N THR A 484 26.81 19.52 -10.78
CA THR A 484 26.81 19.04 -12.17
C THR A 484 25.39 18.95 -12.76
N VAL A 485 24.37 19.14 -11.93
CA VAL A 485 22.96 19.02 -12.32
C VAL A 485 22.48 20.38 -12.85
N GLY A 486 22.39 20.52 -14.16
CA GLY A 486 22.05 21.81 -14.80
C GLY A 486 23.22 22.78 -14.95
N GLY A 487 24.40 22.40 -14.48
CA GLY A 487 25.63 23.21 -14.47
C GLY A 487 26.02 23.65 -13.05
N PRO A 488 27.24 24.20 -12.87
CA PRO A 488 27.68 24.69 -11.57
C PRO A 488 26.83 25.89 -11.15
N ASN A 489 26.37 25.92 -9.91
CA ASN A 489 25.73 27.11 -9.38
C ASN A 489 26.79 28.16 -9.07
N GLU A 490 26.42 29.42 -9.27
CA GLU A 490 27.30 30.55 -9.03
C GLU A 490 26.65 31.53 -8.05
N GLY A 491 27.39 31.82 -6.98
CA GLY A 491 27.06 32.83 -5.99
C GLY A 491 27.91 34.08 -6.19
N ARG A 492 27.32 35.26 -6.02
CA ARG A 492 28.03 36.55 -6.10
C ARG A 492 27.84 37.37 -4.84
N SER A 493 28.88 38.09 -4.45
CA SER A 493 28.82 39.06 -3.35
C SER A 493 28.06 40.33 -3.77
N ALA A 494 27.67 41.12 -2.77
CA ALA A 494 27.38 42.53 -3.01
C ALA A 494 28.61 43.21 -3.66
N PRO A 495 28.40 44.20 -4.57
CA PRO A 495 29.49 44.95 -5.17
C PRO A 495 30.16 45.88 -4.15
N THR A 496 31.49 45.84 -4.11
CA THR A 496 32.30 46.83 -3.41
C THR A 496 32.78 47.85 -4.44
N THR A 497 32.49 49.12 -4.23
CA THR A 497 32.78 50.19 -5.20
C THR A 497 33.83 51.14 -4.65
N PHE A 498 34.83 51.45 -5.46
CA PHE A 498 35.90 52.39 -5.15
C PHE A 498 35.92 53.50 -6.19
N ARG A 499 36.04 54.76 -5.77
CA ARG A 499 36.23 55.90 -6.65
C ARG A 499 37.72 56.17 -6.82
N LEU A 500 38.17 56.18 -8.07
CA LEU A 500 39.55 56.47 -8.44
C LEU A 500 39.78 57.98 -8.37
N VAL A 501 40.65 58.42 -7.46
CA VAL A 501 40.93 59.84 -7.23
C VAL A 501 42.42 60.15 -7.43
N ARG A 502 42.74 61.44 -7.49
CA ARG A 502 44.15 61.89 -7.54
C ARG A 502 44.76 61.85 -6.14
N GLY A 503 46.09 61.67 -6.07
CA GLY A 503 46.87 61.64 -4.82
C GLY A 503 46.50 62.74 -3.83
N ARG A 504 46.47 63.99 -4.30
CA ARG A 504 46.11 65.17 -3.51
C ARG A 504 44.71 65.12 -2.88
N GLU A 505 43.74 64.57 -3.60
CA GLU A 505 42.34 64.53 -3.14
C GLU A 505 42.19 63.49 -2.03
N LEU A 506 42.78 62.31 -2.24
CA LEU A 506 42.83 61.27 -1.21
C LEU A 506 43.58 61.74 0.03
N LEU A 507 44.77 62.31 -0.15
CA LEU A 507 45.59 62.78 0.97
C LEU A 507 44.87 63.86 1.78
N ALA A 508 44.25 64.85 1.13
CA ALA A 508 43.46 65.87 1.80
C ALA A 508 42.29 65.26 2.59
N ALA A 509 41.56 64.31 2.00
CA ALA A 509 40.46 63.62 2.68
C ALA A 509 40.93 62.82 3.91
N LEU A 510 42.06 62.12 3.81
CA LEU A 510 42.63 61.34 4.93
C LEU A 510 43.17 62.26 6.04
N LEU A 511 43.84 63.37 5.69
CA LEU A 511 44.32 64.35 6.67
C LEU A 511 43.18 65.04 7.40
N LEU A 512 42.10 65.40 6.70
CA LEU A 512 40.88 65.92 7.33
C LEU A 512 40.29 64.90 8.31
N ARG A 513 40.26 63.61 7.95
CA ARG A 513 39.79 62.55 8.84
C ARG A 513 40.69 62.36 10.07
N GLN A 514 42.01 62.49 9.92
CA GLN A 514 42.93 62.49 11.07
C GLN A 514 42.70 63.69 11.99
N LEU A 515 42.48 64.88 11.41
CA LEU A 515 42.17 66.10 12.16
C LEU A 515 40.89 65.95 12.99
N ASP A 516 39.84 65.37 12.41
CA ASP A 516 38.59 65.13 13.11
C ASP A 516 38.75 64.10 14.23
N LEU A 517 39.47 62.99 13.99
CA LEU A 517 39.80 62.02 15.05
C LEU A 517 40.64 62.63 16.18
N ARG A 518 41.51 63.60 15.86
CA ARG A 518 42.27 64.35 16.86
C ARG A 518 41.35 65.25 17.69
N ARG A 519 40.39 65.94 17.06
CA ARG A 519 39.39 66.74 17.77
C ARG A 519 38.54 65.88 18.70
N ASP A 520 38.11 64.71 18.24
CA ASP A 520 37.40 63.74 19.08
C ASP A 520 38.23 63.33 20.30
N LEU A 521 39.54 63.10 20.11
CA LEU A 521 40.47 62.82 21.21
C LEU A 521 40.65 64.02 22.16
N GLU A 522 40.63 65.26 21.65
CA GLU A 522 40.72 66.48 22.46
C GLU A 522 39.46 66.72 23.29
N ASP A 523 38.28 66.47 22.72
CA ASP A 523 37.01 66.51 23.43
C ASP A 523 36.98 65.45 24.53
N TYR A 524 37.45 64.24 24.21
CA TYR A 524 37.63 63.18 25.18
C TYR A 524 38.56 63.58 26.32
N LEU A 525 39.73 64.14 26.00
CA LEU A 525 40.70 64.60 26.99
C LEU A 525 40.12 65.71 27.87
N SER A 526 39.31 66.59 27.29
CA SER A 526 38.62 67.68 28.00
C SER A 526 37.59 67.13 28.97
N GLU A 527 36.79 66.14 28.56
CA GLU A 527 35.84 65.46 29.44
C GLU A 527 36.56 64.66 30.53
N GLN A 528 37.63 63.94 30.21
CA GLN A 528 38.46 63.23 31.20
C GLN A 528 39.00 64.19 32.27
N ARG A 529 39.49 65.37 31.88
CA ARG A 529 39.96 66.42 32.81
C ARG A 529 38.82 67.04 33.63
N ARG A 530 37.62 67.12 33.07
CA ARG A 530 36.43 67.56 33.79
C ARG A 530 36.03 66.53 34.85
N LEU A 531 35.93 65.26 34.48
CA LEU A 531 35.64 64.18 35.44
C LEU A 531 36.69 64.13 36.56
N LEU A 532 37.97 64.39 36.24
CA LEU A 532 39.04 64.47 37.24
C LEU A 532 38.84 65.61 38.26
N ARG A 533 38.20 66.73 37.87
CA ARG A 533 37.85 67.81 38.80
C ARG A 533 36.62 67.48 39.65
N ASP A 534 35.71 66.66 39.12
CA ASP A 534 34.42 66.31 39.72
C ASP A 534 34.42 64.95 40.47
N VAL A 535 35.60 64.35 40.70
CA VAL A 535 35.80 63.06 41.40
C VAL A 535 35.01 62.87 42.71
N PRO A 536 34.70 63.90 43.54
CA PRO A 536 33.97 63.70 44.80
C PRO A 536 32.54 63.10 44.69
N ALA A 537 31.95 62.93 43.49
CA ALA A 537 30.61 62.37 43.30
C ALA A 537 30.63 60.94 42.70
N ALA A 538 30.80 59.91 43.54
CA ALA A 538 31.35 58.61 43.14
C ALA A 538 30.45 57.61 42.36
N GLY A 539 29.13 57.79 42.21
CA GLY A 539 28.27 56.78 41.56
C GLY A 539 28.03 56.97 40.06
N ALA A 540 27.76 58.22 39.63
CA ALA A 540 27.47 58.54 38.23
C ALA A 540 28.73 58.61 37.36
N LEU A 541 29.89 58.82 37.98
CA LEU A 541 31.18 58.97 37.31
C LEU A 541 31.71 57.65 36.75
N ALA A 542 31.53 56.52 37.45
CA ALA A 542 32.04 55.21 37.02
C ALA A 542 31.47 54.78 35.66
N ARG A 543 30.16 54.90 35.46
CA ARG A 543 29.50 54.58 34.17
C ARG A 543 29.97 55.49 33.04
N ARG A 544 30.21 56.78 33.33
CA ARG A 544 30.76 57.73 32.34
C ARG A 544 32.19 57.37 31.98
N GLN A 545 33.02 57.00 32.95
CA GLN A 545 34.40 56.55 32.72
C GLN A 545 34.45 55.29 31.85
N SER A 546 33.57 54.31 32.06
CA SER A 546 33.49 53.13 31.20
C SER A 546 33.02 53.46 29.78
N ALA A 547 32.01 54.33 29.62
CA ALA A 547 31.53 54.75 28.31
C ALA A 547 32.62 55.47 27.50
N LEU A 548 33.43 56.28 28.19
CA LEU A 548 34.61 56.91 27.63
C LEU A 548 35.61 55.85 27.09
N GLY A 549 35.87 54.76 27.81
CA GLY A 549 36.74 53.69 27.32
C GLY A 549 36.31 53.10 25.97
N GLY A 550 35.02 52.89 25.77
CA GLY A 550 34.47 52.41 24.49
C GLY A 550 34.69 53.39 23.34
N LEU A 551 34.44 54.69 23.57
CA LEU A 551 34.68 55.74 22.58
C LEU A 551 36.17 55.84 22.20
N LEU A 552 37.06 55.73 23.18
CA LEU A 552 38.50 55.76 22.95
C LEU A 552 38.98 54.60 22.08
N GLY A 553 38.41 53.41 22.29
CA GLY A 553 38.65 52.24 21.43
C GLY A 553 38.24 52.50 19.99
N LEU A 554 37.05 53.08 19.77
CA LEU A 554 36.55 53.45 18.44
C LEU A 554 37.46 54.47 17.74
N VAL A 555 37.94 55.50 18.44
CA VAL A 555 38.90 56.47 17.89
C VAL A 555 40.21 55.79 17.51
N GLY A 556 40.71 54.87 18.35
CA GLY A 556 41.92 54.10 18.07
C GLY A 556 41.79 53.21 16.83
N ASP A 557 40.65 52.53 16.68
CA ASP A 557 40.37 51.68 15.51
C ASP A 557 40.17 52.52 14.24
N ALA A 558 39.44 53.63 14.32
CA ALA A 558 39.26 54.54 13.20
C ALA A 558 40.59 55.17 12.73
N TYR A 559 41.50 55.49 13.65
CA TYR A 559 42.84 55.98 13.28
C TYR A 559 43.69 54.88 12.65
N ALA A 560 43.58 53.63 13.14
CA ALA A 560 44.23 52.47 12.53
C ALA A 560 43.75 52.25 11.09
N ASP A 561 42.43 52.38 10.85
CA ASP A 561 41.85 52.27 9.51
C ASP A 561 42.40 53.35 8.57
N VAL A 562 42.56 54.59 9.04
CA VAL A 562 43.19 55.66 8.24
C VAL A 562 44.64 55.33 7.91
N LEU A 563 45.43 54.85 8.87
CA LEU A 563 46.82 54.44 8.62
C LEU A 563 46.88 53.28 7.61
N ALA A 564 45.98 52.31 7.70
CA ALA A 564 45.89 51.20 6.76
C ALA A 564 45.50 51.70 5.35
N GLN A 565 44.59 52.67 5.24
CA GLN A 565 44.24 53.29 3.96
C GLN A 565 45.44 54.03 3.35
N MET A 566 46.22 54.74 4.16
CA MET A 566 47.44 55.40 3.68
C MET A 566 48.48 54.37 3.20
N LEU A 567 48.66 53.26 3.93
CA LEU A 567 49.57 52.17 3.52
C LEU A 567 49.12 51.52 2.21
N ASN A 568 47.85 51.12 2.13
CA ASN A 568 47.27 50.45 0.97
C ASN A 568 47.26 51.35 -0.27
N ASN A 569 47.24 52.68 -0.12
CA ASN A 569 47.40 53.61 -1.23
C ASN A 569 48.85 54.03 -1.51
N GLY A 570 49.84 53.43 -0.83
CA GLY A 570 51.25 53.74 -1.02
C GLY A 570 51.71 55.10 -0.49
N ILE A 571 50.90 55.77 0.34
CA ILE A 571 51.24 57.05 1.00
C ILE A 571 52.21 56.82 2.16
N LEU A 572 52.08 55.67 2.86
CA LEU A 572 52.99 55.27 3.92
C LEU A 572 53.76 54.01 3.54
N THR A 573 54.98 53.88 4.07
CA THR A 573 55.72 52.61 4.07
C THR A 573 55.25 51.72 5.22
N ASP A 574 55.53 50.41 5.15
CA ASP A 574 55.25 49.48 6.25
C ASP A 574 55.93 49.92 7.56
N ALA A 575 57.15 50.47 7.47
CA ALA A 575 57.89 50.96 8.63
C ALA A 575 57.22 52.19 9.26
N ASP A 576 56.76 53.15 8.44
CA ASP A 576 56.03 54.32 8.92
C ASP A 576 54.68 53.95 9.51
N HIS A 577 53.95 53.04 8.86
CA HIS A 577 52.70 52.51 9.36
C HIS A 577 52.88 51.85 10.74
N ALA A 578 53.90 51.01 10.90
CA ALA A 578 54.21 50.35 12.17
C ALA A 578 54.60 51.37 13.26
N ALA A 579 55.47 52.34 12.94
CA ALA A 579 55.89 53.37 13.87
C ALA A 579 54.70 54.25 14.33
N ARG A 580 53.84 54.68 13.40
CA ARG A 580 52.65 55.49 13.68
C ARG A 580 51.60 54.72 14.48
N SER A 581 51.39 53.45 14.15
CA SER A 581 50.51 52.55 14.90
C SER A 581 51.01 52.35 16.34
N ALA A 582 52.31 52.16 16.54
CA ALA A 582 52.90 52.03 17.88
C ALA A 582 52.83 53.33 18.70
N ALA A 583 52.91 54.48 18.03
CA ALA A 583 52.91 55.80 18.67
C ALA A 583 51.51 56.28 19.08
N VAL A 584 50.47 55.96 18.30
CA VAL A 584 49.10 56.47 18.46
C VAL A 584 48.09 55.35 18.76
N VAL A 585 47.93 54.38 17.86
CA VAL A 585 46.90 53.33 17.96
C VAL A 585 47.11 52.42 19.17
N ALA A 586 48.32 51.88 19.36
CA ALA A 586 48.60 50.92 20.41
C ALA A 586 48.39 51.51 21.83
N PRO A 587 48.81 52.74 22.16
CA PRO A 587 48.44 53.41 23.40
C PRO A 587 46.92 53.54 23.62
N LEU A 588 46.17 53.96 22.60
CA LEU A 588 44.71 54.13 22.70
C LEU A 588 44.01 52.79 22.97
N ARG A 589 44.38 51.73 22.22
CA ARG A 589 43.86 50.38 22.44
C ARG A 589 44.21 49.83 23.82
N ARG A 590 45.43 50.07 24.33
CA ARG A 590 45.82 49.64 25.69
C ARG A 590 45.02 50.37 26.79
N LEU A 591 44.74 51.66 26.61
CA LEU A 591 43.90 52.43 27.53
C LEU A 591 42.46 51.91 27.55
N ALA A 592 41.91 51.58 26.36
CA ALA A 592 40.54 51.12 26.15
C ALA A 592 40.31 49.61 26.37
N ALA A 593 41.38 48.81 26.48
CA ALA A 593 41.29 47.36 26.61
C ALA A 593 40.49 46.93 27.85
N PRO A 594 39.86 45.74 27.84
CA PRO A 594 39.31 45.14 29.05
C PRO A 594 40.39 45.00 30.13
N GLY A 595 40.16 45.59 31.31
CA GLY A 595 41.17 45.65 32.39
C GLY A 595 42.29 46.69 32.18
N GLY A 596 42.20 47.51 31.13
CA GLY A 596 43.09 48.65 30.90
C GLY A 596 42.84 49.81 31.87
N ALA A 597 43.63 50.88 31.77
CA ALA A 597 43.60 51.98 32.73
C ALA A 597 42.21 52.62 32.89
N VAL A 598 41.44 52.74 31.79
CA VAL A 598 40.08 53.31 31.84
C VAL A 598 39.12 52.42 32.64
N ALA A 599 39.21 51.10 32.48
CA ALA A 599 38.41 50.14 33.25
C ALA A 599 38.81 50.16 34.74
N LEU A 600 40.11 50.17 35.04
CA LEU A 600 40.62 50.26 36.41
C LEU A 600 40.17 51.56 37.11
N ALA A 601 40.16 52.69 36.39
CA ALA A 601 39.64 53.95 36.90
C ALA A 601 38.13 53.89 37.18
N ALA A 602 37.35 53.27 36.28
CA ALA A 602 35.92 53.07 36.49
C ALA A 602 35.62 52.16 37.70
N ASP A 603 36.38 51.09 37.88
CA ASP A 603 36.27 50.18 39.02
C ASP A 603 36.65 50.86 40.35
N ALA A 604 37.68 51.70 40.36
CA ALA A 604 38.05 52.51 41.53
C ALA A 604 36.93 53.50 41.89
N LEU A 605 36.34 54.17 40.90
CA LEU A 605 35.17 55.04 41.10
C LEU A 605 33.96 54.26 41.64
N GLY A 606 33.69 53.07 41.09
CA GLY A 606 32.59 52.20 41.53
C GLY A 606 32.76 51.69 42.96
N ARG A 607 34.01 51.50 43.42
CA ARG A 607 34.36 51.17 44.81
C ARG A 607 34.43 52.39 45.73
N ALA A 608 34.16 53.60 45.22
CA ALA A 608 34.31 54.87 45.92
C ALA A 608 35.73 55.15 46.44
N ASP A 609 36.75 54.56 45.81
CA ASP A 609 38.17 54.79 46.11
C ASP A 609 38.65 56.04 45.34
N THR A 610 38.34 57.22 45.88
CA THR A 610 38.57 58.50 45.22
C THR A 610 40.06 58.81 44.97
N PRO A 611 41.03 58.47 45.84
CA PRO A 611 42.45 58.68 45.54
C PRO A 611 42.95 57.80 44.40
N ALA A 612 42.60 56.50 44.41
CA ALA A 612 43.00 55.59 43.33
C ALA A 612 42.35 55.97 41.99
N ALA A 613 41.08 56.36 42.02
CA ALA A 613 40.38 56.86 40.84
C ALA A 613 41.03 58.14 40.28
N ALA A 614 41.31 59.13 41.12
CA ALA A 614 41.95 60.38 40.68
C ALA A 614 43.35 60.13 40.10
N GLN A 615 44.15 59.26 40.71
CA GLN A 615 45.46 58.88 40.18
C GLN A 615 45.34 58.22 38.81
N ALA A 616 44.51 57.18 38.68
CA ALA A 616 44.32 56.47 37.41
C ALA A 616 43.77 57.40 36.31
N MET A 617 42.82 58.27 36.65
CA MET A 617 42.26 59.25 35.73
C MET A 617 43.27 60.31 35.29
N GLY A 618 44.19 60.72 36.18
CA GLY A 618 45.30 61.62 35.86
C GLY A 618 46.33 60.97 34.94
N GLU A 619 46.68 59.71 35.18
CA GLU A 619 47.57 58.93 34.31
C GLU A 619 46.98 58.74 32.91
N ILE A 620 45.67 58.44 32.81
CA ILE A 620 44.94 58.39 31.54
C ILE A 620 45.07 59.74 30.81
N ALA A 621 44.77 60.86 31.48
CA ALA A 621 44.86 62.18 30.87
C ALA A 621 46.28 62.51 30.36
N ALA A 622 47.33 62.12 31.10
CA ALA A 622 48.71 62.31 30.69
C ALA A 622 49.08 61.47 29.45
N GLN A 623 48.64 60.21 29.40
CA GLN A 623 48.87 59.34 28.24
C GLN A 623 48.14 59.85 26.99
N LEU A 624 46.91 60.33 27.14
CA LEU A 624 46.13 60.91 26.04
C LEU A 624 46.76 62.20 25.52
N ASP A 625 47.27 63.06 26.39
CA ASP A 625 47.97 64.28 26.01
C ASP A 625 49.27 63.96 25.23
N ALA A 626 49.98 62.90 25.63
CA ALA A 626 51.14 62.39 24.89
C ALA A 626 50.76 61.84 23.50
N VAL A 627 49.63 61.12 23.40
CA VAL A 627 49.11 60.63 22.11
C VAL A 627 48.70 61.80 21.21
N ARG A 628 47.95 62.77 21.73
CA ARG A 628 47.57 64.00 21.01
C ARG A 628 48.80 64.73 20.47
N THR A 629 49.84 64.87 21.28
CA THR A 629 51.10 65.52 20.87
C THR A 629 51.78 64.77 19.72
N ARG A 630 51.75 63.43 19.73
CA ARG A 630 52.27 62.62 18.62
C ARG A 630 51.45 62.79 17.35
N MET A 631 50.12 62.88 17.46
CA MET A 631 49.24 63.16 16.31
C MET A 631 49.59 64.52 15.67
N LEU A 632 49.77 65.57 16.48
CA LEU A 632 50.14 66.92 16.00
C LEU A 632 51.48 66.95 15.27
N LEU A 633 52.51 66.29 15.83
CA LEU A 633 53.83 66.20 15.18
C LEU A 633 53.75 65.52 13.81
N MET A 634 52.89 64.53 13.68
CA MET A 634 52.69 63.75 12.46
C MET A 634 51.87 64.49 11.39
N GLU A 635 50.87 65.27 11.79
CA GLU A 635 50.10 66.17 10.92
C GLU A 635 50.97 67.30 10.35
N GLY A 636 51.78 67.94 11.21
CA GLY A 636 52.67 69.03 10.80
C GLY A 636 53.70 68.58 9.76
N TYR A 637 54.28 67.39 9.93
CA TYR A 637 55.20 66.81 8.95
C TYR A 637 54.50 66.48 7.63
N ALA A 638 53.30 65.89 7.68
CA ALA A 638 52.53 65.57 6.49
C ALA A 638 52.14 66.84 5.71
N SER A 639 51.66 67.89 6.40
CA SER A 639 51.30 69.16 5.77
C SER A 639 52.48 69.85 5.08
N VAL A 640 53.67 69.79 5.68
CA VAL A 640 54.89 70.34 5.07
C VAL A 640 55.31 69.52 3.86
N LEU A 641 55.23 68.18 3.94
CA LEU A 641 55.54 67.31 2.81
C LEU A 641 54.59 67.59 1.63
N THR A 642 53.28 67.69 1.87
CA THR A 642 52.29 68.05 0.84
C THR A 642 52.60 69.39 0.20
N SER A 643 52.98 70.40 1.00
CA SER A 643 53.32 71.73 0.48
C SER A 643 54.57 71.71 -0.41
N VAL A 644 55.55 70.84 -0.08
CA VAL A 644 56.78 70.66 -0.87
C VAL A 644 56.50 69.90 -2.18
N GLU A 645 55.67 68.85 -2.12
CA GLU A 645 55.23 68.12 -3.32
C GLU A 645 54.38 68.99 -4.24
N GLU A 646 53.48 69.83 -3.69
CA GLU A 646 52.72 70.84 -4.44
C GLU A 646 53.65 71.81 -5.19
N LEU A 647 54.71 72.27 -4.53
CA LEU A 647 55.68 73.15 -5.15
C LEU A 647 56.44 72.45 -6.29
N ALA A 648 56.81 71.18 -6.09
CA ALA A 648 57.54 70.38 -7.06
C ALA A 648 56.70 70.02 -8.29
N GLU A 649 55.44 69.59 -8.12
CA GLU A 649 54.52 69.32 -9.22
C GLU A 649 54.16 70.60 -9.99
N SER A 650 53.91 71.71 -9.28
CA SER A 650 53.68 73.02 -9.90
C SER A 650 54.86 73.44 -10.78
N GLN A 651 56.10 73.26 -10.29
CA GLN A 651 57.29 73.49 -11.10
C GLN A 651 57.39 72.55 -12.31
N ALA A 652 57.05 71.27 -12.16
CA ALA A 652 57.09 70.30 -13.26
C ALA A 652 56.03 70.57 -14.34
N ASP A 653 54.81 70.98 -13.93
CA ASP A 653 53.72 71.35 -14.83
C ASP A 653 54.05 72.67 -15.55
N LEU A 654 54.60 73.65 -14.82
CA LEU A 654 55.10 74.90 -15.40
C LEU A 654 56.21 74.62 -16.43
N LEU A 655 57.21 73.80 -16.09
CA LEU A 655 58.28 73.40 -17.01
C LEU A 655 57.76 72.69 -18.27
N ARG A 656 56.74 71.82 -18.13
CA ARG A 656 56.09 71.20 -19.28
C ARG A 656 55.39 72.23 -20.16
N ARG A 657 54.66 73.18 -19.58
CA ARG A 657 54.01 74.28 -20.32
C ARG A 657 55.03 75.18 -21.00
N THR A 658 56.09 75.59 -20.31
CA THR A 658 57.17 76.41 -20.89
C THR A 658 57.86 75.69 -22.03
N ARG A 659 58.13 74.38 -21.91
CA ARG A 659 58.70 73.58 -23.01
C ARG A 659 57.73 73.44 -24.19
N ALA A 660 56.43 73.26 -23.94
CA ALA A 660 55.43 73.20 -24.99
C ALA A 660 55.27 74.56 -25.70
N GLU A 661 55.33 75.67 -24.98
CA GLU A 661 55.34 77.02 -25.57
C GLU A 661 56.62 77.32 -26.34
N GLN A 662 57.79 76.93 -25.82
CA GLN A 662 59.07 77.05 -26.53
C GLN A 662 59.10 76.18 -27.80
N ALA A 663 58.53 74.98 -27.77
CA ALA A 663 58.38 74.13 -28.96
C ALA A 663 57.49 74.79 -30.01
N ARG A 664 56.33 75.34 -29.60
CA ARG A 664 55.44 76.10 -30.50
C ARG A 664 56.08 77.37 -31.05
N ALA A 665 56.87 78.08 -30.25
CA ALA A 665 57.60 79.27 -30.69
C ALA A 665 58.74 78.94 -31.67
N LEU A 666 59.42 77.80 -31.48
CA LEU A 666 60.40 77.28 -32.44
C LEU A 666 59.76 76.83 -33.75
N GLU A 667 58.59 76.17 -33.69
CA GLU A 667 57.80 75.85 -34.89
C GLU A 667 57.40 77.11 -35.66
N SER A 668 57.00 78.19 -34.96
CA SER A 668 56.64 79.46 -35.60
C SER A 668 57.80 80.22 -36.27
N LEU A 669 59.06 79.90 -35.94
CA LEU A 669 60.26 80.50 -36.55
C LEU A 669 60.70 79.79 -37.84
N TRP A 670 60.14 78.60 -38.13
CA TRP A 670 60.39 77.87 -39.38
C TRP A 670 59.28 78.07 -40.43
N ASP A 671 58.18 78.74 -40.07
CA ASP A 671 57.05 79.05 -40.96
C ASP A 671 57.09 80.49 -41.56
N GLU A 672 58.21 81.22 -41.39
CA GLU A 672 58.59 82.41 -42.20
C GLU A 672 59.73 82.06 -43.17
#